data_AF-W3WW07-F1
#
_entry.id   AF-W3WW07-F1
#
_cell.length_a   1.000
_cell.length_b   1.000
_cell.length_c   1.000
_cell.angle_alpha   90.00
_cell.angle_beta   90.00
_cell.angle_gamma   90.00
#
_symmetry.space_group_name_H-M   'P 1'
#
loop_
_entity.id
_entity.type
_entity.pdbx_description
1 polymer ?
#
loop_
_entity_poly.entity_id
_entity_poly.type
_entity_poly.pdbx_seq_one_letter_code
_entity_poly.pdbx_strand_id
1 'polypeptide(L)'
;MHHSALASALLAGTVAAWLPHDRDLQAFNQTARFEHLGKRFEPSLQEGINKIRGVNFGGWLICERWMMTNEWDNVMGCSGTESEFDCMQKNYPGDKRDAGNQRFETHWKTWINADSVQSAHDVGLNTIRIPIGYWSYTDIVDKDSEPFADGDKMLPYLDAVVQRAADLGMYVIMDLHGAPGGQQEDVFTGQNNAPAGFYNDYDFERAEEWVSWMTKRIHSNPAYSTVGMIEVLNEPVSMHDKDNRYPAPGQVPGLVQKYYPGALKAVRDVEALLNVPEDKKLHVQFMSSKWDSGNPRDNSDVASDKSTAYDDHNYIGFALGDNNGDQSALMRSACTDDRVVDGQDFAITGEWSMTSDVDPDDADFFKKFFTAQQQLYEKPGMSGWVYWTWKTELNDPRWTYSDATARKLVPTDAAGLEKNVYQDFPTAYDGIIAAAPALYWAGLAVGCSWYFFYMDLTEQLPRGCELNYLTSQAIGVCDGLDDGPTGRETLAFWYAYYVQRDPYSNITTLTHSQYVDSFRTLLKVFAASMEAAEPGLFDFANAGGKMITFHGLADPSITPGSTLHYYQRVNATVGNVTDFYRYYRVPGLGHCWGGNGGQPVALFDQLRLWVENGTAPIVSPVEIAWTSNSTRQEIICPYPQRAIYQQNCSVQETESYGCWFVNKDC
;
A
#
# COMPACT_ATOMS: atom_id res chain seq x y z
N MET A 1 55.69 39.53 44.20
CA MET A 1 54.91 38.45 44.85
C MET A 1 53.91 37.99 43.81
N HIS A 2 54.08 36.85 43.13
CA HIS A 2 54.05 35.44 43.62
C HIS A 2 52.64 35.08 44.12
N HIS A 3 51.93 34.01 43.72
CA HIS A 3 52.00 32.96 42.66
C HIS A 3 50.61 32.27 42.61
N SER A 4 50.11 31.50 41.62
CA SER A 4 50.46 31.02 40.25
C SER A 4 49.12 30.67 39.53
N ALA A 5 48.96 30.36 38.22
CA ALA A 5 49.41 29.22 37.37
C ALA A 5 49.11 27.82 37.99
N LEU A 6 48.55 26.80 37.29
CA LEU A 6 48.45 26.50 35.84
C LEU A 6 47.15 25.75 35.44
N ALA A 7 46.85 25.80 34.13
CA ALA A 7 46.11 24.80 33.30
C ALA A 7 44.60 24.58 33.57
N SER A 8 43.76 24.25 32.57
CA SER A 8 44.03 23.65 31.24
C SER A 8 43.25 24.29 30.06
N ALA A 9 43.70 23.95 28.84
CA ALA A 9 43.10 24.01 27.49
C ALA A 9 41.65 24.56 27.32
N LEU A 10 41.36 25.46 26.36
CA LEU A 10 41.22 25.20 24.89
C LEU A 10 40.20 24.09 24.60
N LEU A 11 39.14 24.27 23.79
CA LEU A 11 38.90 25.19 22.66
C LEU A 11 37.50 25.86 22.72
N ALA A 12 37.28 26.88 21.87
CA ALA A 12 35.98 27.49 21.64
C ALA A 12 35.31 26.93 20.36
N GLY A 13 33.97 26.82 20.38
CA GLY A 13 33.12 26.57 19.22
C GLY A 13 31.87 27.44 19.32
N THR A 14 31.54 28.17 18.25
CA THR A 14 30.56 29.27 18.28
C THR A 14 29.15 28.83 17.93
N VAL A 15 28.17 29.24 18.74
CA VAL A 15 26.75 29.21 18.37
C VAL A 15 26.43 30.41 17.47
N ALA A 16 25.85 30.15 16.29
CA ALA A 16 25.21 31.15 15.46
C ALA A 16 24.09 30.49 14.64
N ALA A 17 22.87 31.02 14.75
CA ALA A 17 21.74 30.63 13.89
C ALA A 17 21.28 31.86 13.10
N TRP A 18 21.07 31.70 11.79
CA TRP A 18 20.37 32.64 10.92
C TRP A 18 19.82 31.90 9.70
N LEU A 19 18.69 32.35 9.16
CA LEU A 19 18.05 31.83 7.93
C LEU A 19 18.08 32.94 6.84
N PRO A 20 17.23 32.97 5.79
CA PRO A 20 17.77 32.72 4.44
C PRO A 20 17.51 33.84 3.42
N HIS A 21 18.46 34.09 2.51
CA HIS A 21 18.22 34.02 1.06
C HIS A 21 19.50 34.29 0.24
N ASP A 22 19.50 33.69 -0.96
CA ASP A 22 20.18 34.07 -2.20
C ASP A 22 21.70 34.36 -2.25
N ARG A 23 22.38 33.40 -2.92
CA ARG A 23 23.24 33.61 -4.11
C ARG A 23 24.68 34.12 -3.89
N ASP A 24 25.68 33.62 -4.62
CA ASP A 24 25.68 32.57 -5.66
C ASP A 24 27.08 31.96 -5.90
N LEU A 25 27.17 30.97 -6.80
CA LEU A 25 28.33 30.66 -7.66
C LEU A 25 29.71 30.46 -6.98
N GLN A 26 30.00 29.23 -6.55
CA GLN A 26 31.19 28.46 -7.03
C GLN A 26 31.33 27.05 -6.40
N ALA A 27 30.76 26.80 -5.21
CA ALA A 27 30.96 25.52 -4.50
C ALA A 27 30.08 24.36 -5.00
N PHE A 28 28.99 24.63 -5.73
CA PHE A 28 28.00 23.62 -6.14
C PHE A 28 28.18 23.11 -7.59
N ASN A 29 29.33 23.35 -8.23
CA ASN A 29 29.57 22.87 -9.59
C ASN A 29 31.04 22.49 -9.84
N GLN A 30 31.42 21.28 -9.39
CA GLN A 30 32.42 20.50 -10.10
C GLN A 30 32.32 18.99 -9.83
N THR A 31 31.68 18.30 -10.76
CA THR A 31 32.05 16.95 -11.23
C THR A 31 32.21 15.83 -10.18
N ALA A 32 31.09 15.25 -9.75
CA ALA A 32 30.92 13.83 -10.04
C ALA A 32 30.65 13.73 -11.56
N ARG A 33 31.48 13.03 -12.32
CA ARG A 33 31.32 12.96 -13.77
C ARG A 33 30.28 11.92 -14.16
N PHE A 34 29.35 12.33 -15.02
CA PHE A 34 28.68 11.39 -15.92
C PHE A 34 29.71 10.81 -16.89
N GLU A 35 30.22 9.61 -16.60
CA GLU A 35 31.04 8.84 -17.54
C GLU A 35 30.24 7.61 -18.00
N HIS A 36 29.90 7.65 -19.29
CA HIS A 36 29.30 6.60 -20.12
C HIS A 36 27.82 6.21 -19.89
N LEU A 37 27.01 6.62 -20.88
CA LEU A 37 25.97 5.81 -21.52
C LEU A 37 26.49 4.36 -21.68
N GLY A 38 26.22 3.51 -20.69
CA GLY A 38 27.10 2.35 -20.42
C GLY A 38 26.44 1.17 -19.74
N LYS A 39 25.32 1.34 -19.04
CA LYS A 39 24.54 0.25 -18.42
C LYS A 39 23.11 0.29 -18.95
N ARG A 40 22.35 -0.80 -18.81
CA ARG A 40 21.01 -0.94 -19.42
C ARG A 40 19.86 -1.04 -18.42
N PHE A 41 20.14 -0.65 -17.17
CA PHE A 41 19.22 -0.84 -16.07
C PHE A 41 19.30 0.30 -15.06
N GLU A 42 18.17 0.53 -14.39
CA GLU A 42 17.76 1.74 -13.64
C GLU A 42 17.83 3.04 -14.48
N PRO A 43 16.70 3.74 -14.72
CA PRO A 43 16.72 5.03 -15.39
C PRO A 43 17.51 6.08 -14.58
N SER A 44 18.16 7.02 -15.25
CA SER A 44 18.97 8.06 -14.60
C SER A 44 18.08 9.19 -14.05
N LEU A 45 17.44 8.91 -12.92
CA LEU A 45 16.49 9.79 -12.25
C LEU A 45 17.19 10.85 -11.36
N GLN A 46 16.39 11.75 -10.78
CA GLN A 46 16.88 12.67 -9.76
C GLN A 46 17.24 11.92 -8.47
N GLU A 47 18.24 12.43 -7.74
CA GLU A 47 18.77 11.83 -6.51
C GLU A 47 17.65 11.55 -5.48
N GLY A 48 17.35 10.26 -5.27
CA GLY A 48 16.30 9.77 -4.38
C GLY A 48 15.23 8.92 -5.06
N ILE A 49 14.93 9.19 -6.34
CA ILE A 49 13.87 8.48 -7.07
C ILE A 49 14.43 7.19 -7.70
N ASN A 50 13.98 6.02 -7.23
CA ASN A 50 14.49 4.71 -7.65
C ASN A 50 13.37 3.74 -8.10
N LYS A 51 12.30 4.24 -8.72
CA LYS A 51 11.09 3.45 -9.07
C LYS A 51 10.67 3.65 -10.52
N ILE A 52 10.16 2.59 -11.13
CA ILE A 52 9.44 2.66 -12.41
C ILE A 52 8.13 3.42 -12.19
N ARG A 53 7.92 4.49 -12.96
CA ARG A 53 6.71 5.31 -12.97
C ARG A 53 6.38 5.62 -14.43
N GLY A 54 5.46 4.86 -15.02
CA GLY A 54 5.25 4.87 -16.46
C GLY A 54 3.81 4.84 -16.92
N VAL A 55 3.64 4.83 -18.23
CA VAL A 55 2.36 4.60 -18.92
C VAL A 55 2.52 3.58 -20.03
N ASN A 56 1.47 2.82 -20.27
CA ASN A 56 1.34 1.99 -21.46
C ASN A 56 1.01 2.88 -22.67
N PHE A 57 1.57 2.54 -23.82
CA PHE A 57 1.16 3.08 -25.13
C PHE A 57 0.19 2.13 -25.84
N GLY A 58 -0.85 1.71 -25.11
CA GLY A 58 -1.89 0.82 -25.61
C GLY A 58 -2.74 1.41 -26.74
N GLY A 59 -3.35 0.52 -27.54
CA GLY A 59 -4.13 0.91 -28.72
C GLY A 59 -3.29 1.49 -29.86
N TRP A 60 -2.02 1.10 -30.01
CA TRP A 60 -1.07 1.65 -30.99
C TRP A 60 -0.46 0.59 -31.94
N LEU A 61 0.51 -0.21 -31.48
CA LEU A 61 1.09 -1.31 -32.28
C LEU A 61 0.36 -2.64 -32.08
N ILE A 62 -0.67 -2.59 -31.23
CA ILE A 62 -1.75 -3.54 -31.08
C ILE A 62 -3.00 -2.74 -30.68
N CYS A 63 -4.15 -3.04 -31.28
CA CYS A 63 -5.28 -2.12 -31.32
C CYS A 63 -6.54 -2.64 -30.62
N GLU A 64 -7.04 -1.89 -29.63
CA GLU A 64 -8.30 -2.18 -28.94
C GLU A 64 -9.36 -1.11 -29.22
N ARG A 65 -10.48 -1.53 -29.81
CA ARG A 65 -11.55 -0.63 -30.26
C ARG A 65 -12.17 0.24 -29.16
N TRP A 66 -12.22 -0.25 -27.91
CA TRP A 66 -12.83 0.49 -26.79
C TRP A 66 -12.04 1.75 -26.42
N MET A 67 -10.73 1.77 -26.69
CA MET A 67 -9.86 2.91 -26.40
C MET A 67 -10.00 4.04 -27.43
N MET A 68 -10.39 3.71 -28.68
CA MET A 68 -10.20 4.57 -29.84
C MET A 68 -11.22 4.32 -30.97
N THR A 69 -12.50 4.23 -30.59
CA THR A 69 -13.60 3.84 -31.49
C THR A 69 -13.73 4.67 -32.77
N ASN A 70 -13.43 5.97 -32.78
CA ASN A 70 -13.46 6.80 -33.98
C ASN A 70 -12.19 6.61 -34.85
N GLU A 71 -11.02 6.47 -34.24
CA GLU A 71 -9.79 6.07 -34.95
C GLU A 71 -10.00 4.72 -35.66
N TRP A 72 -10.53 3.71 -34.94
CA TRP A 72 -10.88 2.39 -35.45
C TRP A 72 -11.89 2.46 -36.60
N ASP A 73 -13.07 3.04 -36.37
CA ASP A 73 -14.17 3.02 -37.34
C ASP A 73 -13.88 3.90 -38.57
N ASN A 74 -13.18 5.04 -38.43
CA ASN A 74 -13.00 6.03 -39.51
C ASN A 74 -11.58 6.10 -40.11
N VAL A 75 -10.51 6.06 -39.29
CA VAL A 75 -9.11 6.18 -39.76
C VAL A 75 -8.58 4.82 -40.19
N MET A 76 -8.70 3.81 -39.34
CA MET A 76 -8.35 2.42 -39.69
C MET A 76 -9.39 1.78 -40.61
N GLY A 77 -10.66 2.20 -40.49
CA GLY A 77 -11.77 1.70 -41.33
C GLY A 77 -12.30 0.33 -40.89
N CYS A 78 -12.11 -0.01 -39.61
CA CYS A 78 -12.45 -1.27 -38.97
C CYS A 78 -13.86 -1.28 -38.34
N SER A 79 -14.78 -0.43 -38.82
CA SER A 79 -16.14 -0.37 -38.27
C SER A 79 -16.85 -1.72 -38.40
N GLY A 80 -17.36 -2.22 -37.27
CA GLY A 80 -18.04 -3.51 -37.19
C GLY A 80 -17.11 -4.73 -37.27
N THR A 81 -15.86 -4.60 -36.83
CA THR A 81 -14.95 -5.73 -36.50
C THR A 81 -14.37 -5.56 -35.11
N GLU A 82 -14.08 -6.67 -34.44
CA GLU A 82 -13.67 -6.68 -33.03
C GLU A 82 -12.15 -6.62 -32.87
N SER A 83 -11.39 -7.29 -33.74
CA SER A 83 -9.91 -7.36 -33.70
C SER A 83 -9.22 -6.88 -34.99
N GLU A 84 -7.88 -6.71 -34.98
CA GLU A 84 -7.09 -6.32 -36.16
C GLU A 84 -7.18 -7.38 -37.28
N PHE A 85 -7.11 -8.65 -36.88
CA PHE A 85 -7.30 -9.82 -37.73
C PHE A 85 -8.66 -9.77 -38.43
N ASP A 86 -9.74 -9.54 -37.68
CA ASP A 86 -11.10 -9.40 -38.21
C ASP A 86 -11.20 -8.23 -39.20
N CYS A 87 -10.63 -7.07 -38.85
CA CYS A 87 -10.67 -5.87 -39.67
C CYS A 87 -10.06 -6.12 -41.05
N MET A 88 -8.85 -6.67 -41.10
CA MET A 88 -8.18 -6.94 -42.36
C MET A 88 -8.85 -8.06 -43.15
N GLN A 89 -9.32 -9.12 -42.49
CA GLN A 89 -10.04 -10.22 -43.14
C GLN A 89 -11.35 -9.74 -43.81
N LYS A 90 -12.14 -8.91 -43.12
CA LYS A 90 -13.49 -8.52 -43.53
C LYS A 90 -13.50 -7.28 -44.44
N ASN A 91 -12.75 -6.25 -44.08
CA ASN A 91 -12.82 -4.94 -44.73
C ASN A 91 -11.74 -4.77 -45.81
N TYR A 92 -10.58 -5.42 -45.65
CA TYR A 92 -9.43 -5.36 -46.56
C TYR A 92 -8.99 -6.68 -47.24
N PRO A 93 -9.88 -7.63 -47.57
CA PRO A 93 -9.48 -8.89 -48.21
C PRO A 93 -8.89 -8.68 -49.62
N GLY A 94 -7.94 -9.55 -49.99
CA GLY A 94 -7.45 -9.69 -51.36
C GLY A 94 -6.85 -8.41 -51.95
N ASP A 95 -7.46 -7.90 -53.02
CA ASP A 95 -7.01 -6.71 -53.75
C ASP A 95 -7.08 -5.40 -52.94
N LYS A 96 -7.72 -5.43 -51.76
CA LYS A 96 -7.80 -4.30 -50.84
C LYS A 96 -6.67 -4.24 -49.79
N ARG A 97 -5.79 -5.25 -49.70
CA ARG A 97 -4.75 -5.31 -48.65
C ARG A 97 -3.92 -4.03 -48.57
N ASP A 98 -3.51 -3.48 -49.71
CA ASP A 98 -2.73 -2.23 -49.77
C ASP A 98 -3.49 -1.01 -49.21
N ALA A 99 -4.81 -0.98 -49.30
CA ALA A 99 -5.64 0.08 -48.73
C ALA A 99 -5.82 -0.08 -47.20
N GLY A 100 -5.80 -1.32 -46.70
CA GLY A 100 -5.72 -1.62 -45.27
C GLY A 100 -4.36 -1.21 -44.71
N ASN A 101 -3.29 -1.68 -45.34
CA ASN A 101 -1.90 -1.31 -45.02
C ASN A 101 -1.71 0.21 -44.89
N GLN A 102 -2.22 1.01 -45.84
CA GLN A 102 -2.12 2.48 -45.79
C GLN A 102 -2.87 3.12 -44.61
N ARG A 103 -3.96 2.50 -44.14
CA ARG A 103 -4.77 2.98 -43.01
C ARG A 103 -4.15 2.61 -41.66
N PHE A 104 -3.66 1.39 -41.53
CA PHE A 104 -2.87 0.96 -40.37
C PHE A 104 -1.55 1.76 -40.28
N GLU A 105 -0.85 1.99 -41.40
CA GLU A 105 0.35 2.86 -41.45
C GLU A 105 0.04 4.33 -41.12
N THR A 106 -1.18 4.80 -41.39
CA THR A 106 -1.64 6.12 -40.90
C THR A 106 -1.78 6.11 -39.38
N HIS A 107 -2.50 5.13 -38.82
CA HIS A 107 -2.69 4.97 -37.38
C HIS A 107 -1.36 4.86 -36.61
N TRP A 108 -0.47 3.94 -37.00
CA TRP A 108 0.85 3.72 -36.40
C TRP A 108 1.72 4.99 -36.38
N LYS A 109 1.47 5.93 -37.30
CA LYS A 109 2.16 7.22 -37.40
C LYS A 109 1.53 8.34 -36.57
N THR A 110 0.21 8.32 -36.34
CA THR A 110 -0.52 9.45 -35.75
C THR A 110 -1.10 9.20 -34.36
N TRP A 111 -1.31 7.95 -33.96
CA TRP A 111 -1.92 7.66 -32.66
C TRP A 111 -0.96 7.91 -31.48
N ILE A 112 0.25 7.35 -31.55
CA ILE A 112 1.37 7.59 -30.64
C ILE A 112 2.61 7.94 -31.48
N ASN A 113 3.45 8.83 -30.97
CA ASN A 113 4.63 9.37 -31.65
C ASN A 113 5.63 9.99 -30.66
N ALA A 114 6.72 10.58 -31.16
CA ALA A 114 7.75 11.23 -30.35
C ALA A 114 7.20 12.37 -29.44
N ASP A 115 6.18 13.12 -29.87
CA ASP A 115 5.55 14.17 -29.05
C ASP A 115 4.72 13.57 -27.90
N SER A 116 4.25 12.33 -28.06
CA SER A 116 3.59 11.56 -26.99
C SER A 116 4.59 11.16 -25.90
N VAL A 117 5.79 10.72 -26.29
CA VAL A 117 6.91 10.44 -25.35
C VAL A 117 7.30 11.71 -24.59
N GLN A 118 7.44 12.84 -25.29
CA GLN A 118 7.73 14.13 -24.68
C GLN A 118 6.68 14.50 -23.63
N SER A 119 5.40 14.34 -23.98
CA SER A 119 4.28 14.69 -23.10
C SER A 119 4.22 13.80 -21.85
N ALA A 120 4.58 12.51 -21.96
CA ALA A 120 4.69 11.60 -20.82
C ALA A 120 5.87 11.96 -19.90
N HIS A 121 7.04 12.26 -20.47
CA HIS A 121 8.20 12.77 -19.74
C HIS A 121 7.88 14.07 -18.98
N ASP A 122 7.19 15.01 -19.62
CA ASP A 122 6.97 16.34 -19.06
C ASP A 122 5.97 16.37 -17.89
N VAL A 123 5.16 15.33 -17.71
CA VAL A 123 4.35 15.11 -16.49
C VAL A 123 5.08 14.30 -15.41
N GLY A 124 6.37 14.01 -15.60
CA GLY A 124 7.26 13.39 -14.60
C GLY A 124 7.41 11.88 -14.69
N LEU A 125 6.88 11.24 -15.73
CA LEU A 125 7.05 9.79 -15.93
C LEU A 125 8.44 9.48 -16.47
N ASN A 126 8.93 8.27 -16.17
CA ASN A 126 10.27 7.81 -16.53
C ASN A 126 10.28 6.53 -17.38
N THR A 127 9.14 5.87 -17.56
CA THR A 127 9.03 4.59 -18.24
C THR A 127 7.88 4.60 -19.23
N ILE A 128 8.05 3.92 -20.37
CA ILE A 128 6.94 3.55 -21.26
C ILE A 128 6.96 2.03 -21.50
N ARG A 129 5.78 1.40 -21.47
CA ARG A 129 5.57 0.02 -21.95
C ARG A 129 4.92 0.10 -23.32
N ILE A 130 5.44 -0.68 -24.27
CA ILE A 130 5.01 -0.69 -25.66
C ILE A 130 4.46 -2.08 -26.01
N PRO A 131 3.15 -2.28 -25.86
CA PRO A 131 2.42 -3.40 -26.45
C PRO A 131 2.62 -3.51 -27.97
N ILE A 132 3.06 -4.67 -28.46
CA ILE A 132 3.26 -4.93 -29.89
C ILE A 132 2.89 -6.38 -30.26
N GLY A 133 2.18 -6.55 -31.39
CA GLY A 133 1.79 -7.86 -31.91
C GLY A 133 2.91 -8.58 -32.68
N TYR A 134 2.88 -9.92 -32.70
CA TYR A 134 3.88 -10.76 -33.39
C TYR A 134 4.00 -10.46 -34.90
N TRP A 135 2.92 -9.97 -35.54
CA TRP A 135 2.87 -9.64 -36.97
C TRP A 135 3.79 -8.47 -37.38
N SER A 136 4.37 -7.77 -36.41
CA SER A 136 5.50 -6.85 -36.59
C SER A 136 6.76 -7.52 -37.18
N TYR A 137 6.91 -8.85 -37.04
CA TYR A 137 7.93 -9.64 -37.73
C TYR A 137 7.28 -10.46 -38.86
N THR A 138 7.22 -9.90 -40.06
CA THR A 138 6.46 -10.48 -41.18
C THR A 138 6.99 -11.82 -41.71
N ASP A 139 8.20 -12.23 -41.33
CA ASP A 139 8.81 -13.47 -41.83
C ASP A 139 8.23 -14.73 -41.14
N ILE A 140 7.59 -14.58 -39.97
CA ILE A 140 6.88 -15.66 -39.27
C ILE A 140 5.36 -15.67 -39.53
N VAL A 141 4.82 -14.75 -40.35
CA VAL A 141 3.37 -14.59 -40.60
C VAL A 141 2.96 -15.33 -41.87
N ASP A 142 1.98 -16.23 -41.77
CA ASP A 142 1.38 -16.86 -42.94
C ASP A 142 0.30 -15.94 -43.56
N LYS A 143 0.69 -15.18 -44.59
CA LYS A 143 -0.20 -14.19 -45.23
C LYS A 143 -1.43 -14.80 -45.93
N ASP A 144 -1.50 -16.12 -46.12
CA ASP A 144 -2.68 -16.81 -46.66
C ASP A 144 -3.71 -17.16 -45.56
N SER A 145 -3.32 -17.23 -44.28
CA SER A 145 -4.22 -17.58 -43.16
C SER A 145 -4.31 -16.52 -42.04
N GLU A 146 -3.33 -15.63 -41.92
CA GLU A 146 -3.21 -14.59 -40.90
C GLU A 146 -3.25 -13.20 -41.57
N PRO A 147 -4.44 -12.63 -41.80
CA PRO A 147 -4.63 -11.51 -42.73
C PRO A 147 -4.18 -10.14 -42.23
N PHE A 148 -3.50 -10.03 -41.08
CA PHE A 148 -2.98 -8.78 -40.50
C PHE A 148 -2.34 -7.83 -41.51
N ALA A 149 -2.37 -6.53 -41.25
CA ALA A 149 -1.62 -5.55 -42.03
C ALA A 149 -0.11 -5.90 -42.04
N ASP A 150 0.61 -5.52 -43.09
CA ASP A 150 2.05 -5.78 -43.23
C ASP A 150 2.83 -5.02 -42.13
N GLY A 151 3.10 -5.71 -41.02
CA GLY A 151 3.53 -5.10 -39.76
C GLY A 151 4.96 -4.56 -39.74
N ASP A 152 5.80 -4.94 -40.70
CA ASP A 152 7.14 -4.35 -40.89
C ASP A 152 7.08 -2.82 -41.10
N LYS A 153 5.96 -2.33 -41.62
CA LYS A 153 5.64 -0.91 -41.80
C LYS A 153 5.51 -0.11 -40.51
N MET A 154 5.25 -0.74 -39.36
CA MET A 154 5.13 -0.02 -38.08
C MET A 154 6.50 0.37 -37.51
N LEU A 155 7.55 -0.37 -37.90
CA LEU A 155 8.88 -0.32 -37.29
C LEU A 155 9.59 1.05 -37.39
N PRO A 156 9.45 1.85 -38.47
CA PRO A 156 10.00 3.21 -38.50
C PRO A 156 9.36 4.17 -37.49
N TYR A 157 8.11 3.93 -37.09
CA TYR A 157 7.42 4.73 -36.07
C TYR A 157 7.80 4.27 -34.66
N LEU A 158 7.96 2.96 -34.46
CA LEU A 158 8.57 2.40 -33.24
C LEU A 158 9.97 2.96 -33.01
N ASP A 159 10.83 2.94 -34.04
CA ASP A 159 12.20 3.48 -33.98
C ASP A 159 12.21 4.96 -33.55
N ALA A 160 11.28 5.78 -34.06
CA ALA A 160 11.17 7.19 -33.69
C ALA A 160 10.71 7.40 -32.24
N VAL A 161 9.84 6.53 -31.72
CA VAL A 161 9.36 6.56 -30.32
C VAL A 161 10.45 6.11 -29.35
N VAL A 162 11.14 4.98 -29.61
CA VAL A 162 12.20 4.51 -28.71
C VAL A 162 13.46 5.39 -28.79
N GLN A 163 13.79 5.96 -29.96
CA GLN A 163 14.82 7.01 -30.05
C GLN A 163 14.45 8.21 -29.18
N ARG A 164 13.16 8.61 -29.15
CA ARG A 164 12.75 9.73 -28.31
C ARG A 164 12.79 9.41 -26.81
N ALA A 165 12.47 8.17 -26.43
CA ALA A 165 12.67 7.70 -25.06
C ALA A 165 14.16 7.74 -24.68
N ALA A 166 15.05 7.31 -25.58
CA ALA A 166 16.50 7.37 -25.39
C ALA A 166 17.05 8.79 -25.30
N ASP A 167 16.57 9.73 -26.12
CA ASP A 167 16.92 11.16 -26.04
C ASP A 167 16.60 11.78 -24.67
N LEU A 168 15.53 11.29 -24.03
CA LEU A 168 14.99 11.78 -22.76
C LEU A 168 15.45 10.95 -21.54
N GLY A 169 16.22 9.87 -21.75
CA GLY A 169 16.63 8.95 -20.70
C GLY A 169 15.50 8.09 -20.11
N MET A 170 14.34 8.02 -20.77
CA MET A 170 13.23 7.18 -20.35
C MET A 170 13.53 5.70 -20.59
N TYR A 171 13.18 4.87 -19.61
CA TYR A 171 13.22 3.41 -19.72
C TYR A 171 12.11 2.90 -20.64
N VAL A 172 12.38 1.83 -21.37
CA VAL A 172 11.39 1.21 -22.27
C VAL A 172 11.26 -0.28 -21.97
N ILE A 173 10.02 -0.72 -21.81
CA ILE A 173 9.58 -2.12 -21.78
C ILE A 173 8.98 -2.44 -23.15
N MET A 174 9.48 -3.47 -23.81
CA MET A 174 8.97 -3.98 -25.09
C MET A 174 8.15 -5.24 -24.83
N ASP A 175 6.89 -5.29 -25.24
CA ASP A 175 5.95 -6.34 -24.81
C ASP A 175 5.32 -7.10 -25.99
N LEU A 176 5.47 -8.43 -26.00
CA LEU A 176 4.75 -9.32 -26.91
C LEU A 176 3.28 -9.46 -26.48
N HIS A 177 2.50 -8.43 -26.81
CA HIS A 177 1.14 -8.27 -26.33
C HIS A 177 0.11 -9.15 -27.07
N GLY A 178 0.43 -9.54 -28.30
CA GLY A 178 -0.36 -10.49 -29.10
C GLY A 178 0.55 -11.54 -29.70
N ALA A 179 0.39 -12.80 -29.26
CA ALA A 179 1.19 -13.94 -29.71
C ALA A 179 0.56 -14.68 -30.91
N PRO A 180 1.35 -15.50 -31.65
CA PRO A 180 0.83 -16.39 -32.69
C PRO A 180 -0.34 -17.25 -32.19
N GLY A 181 -1.41 -17.37 -32.98
CA GLY A 181 -2.65 -18.05 -32.56
C GLY A 181 -3.47 -17.37 -31.44
N GLY A 182 -2.93 -16.35 -30.76
CA GLY A 182 -3.59 -15.61 -29.66
C GLY A 182 -3.54 -16.38 -28.34
N GLN A 183 -3.11 -15.71 -27.27
CA GLN A 183 -2.89 -16.29 -25.94
C GLN A 183 -4.03 -16.10 -24.94
N GLN A 184 -5.15 -15.51 -25.35
CA GLN A 184 -6.35 -15.25 -24.52
C GLN A 184 -7.60 -15.24 -25.43
N GLU A 185 -8.79 -15.53 -24.89
CA GLU A 185 -10.07 -15.32 -25.62
C GLU A 185 -10.47 -13.82 -25.66
N ASP A 186 -9.53 -12.91 -25.92
CA ASP A 186 -9.74 -11.45 -25.91
C ASP A 186 -9.04 -10.73 -27.08
N VAL A 187 -9.61 -9.60 -27.50
CA VAL A 187 -9.21 -8.79 -28.65
C VAL A 187 -7.91 -8.02 -28.46
N PHE A 188 -7.44 -7.82 -27.22
CA PHE A 188 -6.10 -7.24 -26.99
C PHE A 188 -4.99 -8.08 -27.63
N THR A 189 -5.21 -9.38 -27.87
CA THR A 189 -4.26 -10.25 -28.61
C THR A 189 -4.14 -9.93 -30.11
N GLY A 190 -4.92 -8.97 -30.62
CA GLY A 190 -5.09 -8.65 -32.04
C GLY A 190 -5.98 -9.63 -32.81
N GLN A 191 -6.51 -10.65 -32.12
CA GLN A 191 -7.37 -11.72 -32.66
C GLN A 191 -8.58 -11.91 -31.73
N ASN A 192 -9.68 -12.47 -32.23
CA ASN A 192 -10.87 -12.79 -31.42
C ASN A 192 -11.08 -14.31 -31.36
N ASN A 193 -10.04 -15.03 -30.92
CA ASN A 193 -9.97 -16.48 -31.00
C ASN A 193 -10.61 -17.13 -29.76
N ALA A 194 -11.74 -17.79 -29.95
CA ALA A 194 -12.43 -18.55 -28.91
C ALA A 194 -12.68 -20.01 -29.37
N PRO A 195 -11.69 -20.92 -29.27
CA PRO A 195 -10.56 -20.91 -28.34
C PRO A 195 -9.29 -20.19 -28.85
N ALA A 196 -8.56 -19.57 -27.92
CA ALA A 196 -7.21 -19.05 -28.07
C ALA A 196 -6.19 -20.15 -28.47
N GLY A 197 -5.43 -19.92 -29.55
CA GLY A 197 -4.66 -20.95 -30.25
C GLY A 197 -3.24 -21.18 -29.75
N PHE A 198 -2.63 -20.20 -29.05
CA PHE A 198 -1.18 -20.13 -28.80
C PHE A 198 -0.54 -21.37 -28.12
N TYR A 199 -1.30 -22.17 -27.37
CA TYR A 199 -0.78 -23.26 -26.54
C TYR A 199 -0.45 -24.55 -27.31
N ASN A 200 0.45 -24.42 -28.28
CA ASN A 200 0.97 -25.52 -29.08
C ASN A 200 2.43 -25.25 -29.51
N ASP A 201 3.16 -26.31 -29.81
CA ASP A 201 4.60 -26.22 -30.06
C ASP A 201 4.97 -25.36 -31.29
N TYR A 202 4.10 -25.26 -32.30
CA TYR A 202 4.33 -24.44 -33.49
C TYR A 202 4.21 -22.94 -33.20
N ASP A 203 3.19 -22.51 -32.46
CA ASP A 203 3.02 -21.10 -32.09
C ASP A 203 3.97 -20.66 -30.96
N PHE A 204 4.41 -21.59 -30.10
CA PHE A 204 5.54 -21.37 -29.19
C PHE A 204 6.85 -21.11 -29.96
N GLU A 205 7.23 -21.97 -30.91
CA GLU A 205 8.45 -21.78 -31.72
C GLU A 205 8.43 -20.43 -32.48
N ARG A 206 7.26 -20.03 -33.02
CA ARG A 206 7.09 -18.72 -33.70
C ARG A 206 7.24 -17.52 -32.75
N ALA A 207 6.75 -17.62 -31.52
CA ALA A 207 6.94 -16.57 -30.52
C ALA A 207 8.40 -16.51 -30.03
N GLU A 208 9.10 -17.65 -29.93
CA GLU A 208 10.55 -17.69 -29.65
C GLU A 208 11.38 -17.05 -30.79
N GLU A 209 10.97 -17.23 -32.05
CA GLU A 209 11.56 -16.52 -33.19
C GLU A 209 11.31 -15.00 -33.13
N TRP A 210 10.10 -14.56 -32.74
CA TRP A 210 9.82 -13.13 -32.54
C TRP A 210 10.68 -12.54 -31.40
N VAL A 211 10.74 -13.20 -30.25
CA VAL A 211 11.57 -12.78 -29.11
C VAL A 211 13.05 -12.71 -29.48
N SER A 212 13.54 -13.67 -30.28
CA SER A 212 14.90 -13.65 -30.85
C SER A 212 15.12 -12.44 -31.77
N TRP A 213 14.18 -12.18 -32.68
CA TRP A 213 14.24 -11.06 -33.63
C TRP A 213 14.20 -9.69 -32.93
N MET A 214 13.28 -9.52 -31.98
CA MET A 214 13.14 -8.27 -31.21
C MET A 214 14.35 -8.06 -30.30
N THR A 215 14.84 -9.08 -29.60
CA THR A 215 16.10 -9.01 -28.84
C THR A 215 17.26 -8.55 -29.72
N LYS A 216 17.39 -9.13 -30.93
CA LYS A 216 18.43 -8.75 -31.89
C LYS A 216 18.25 -7.31 -32.37
N ARG A 217 17.03 -6.84 -32.60
CA ARG A 217 16.72 -5.44 -32.94
C ARG A 217 17.16 -4.51 -31.80
N ILE A 218 16.74 -4.80 -30.57
CA ILE A 218 17.09 -4.06 -29.36
C ILE A 218 18.61 -3.94 -29.17
N HIS A 219 19.37 -5.02 -29.40
CA HIS A 219 20.83 -5.00 -29.24
C HIS A 219 21.61 -4.43 -30.43
N SER A 220 21.01 -4.27 -31.61
CA SER A 220 21.73 -3.81 -32.83
C SER A 220 21.31 -2.43 -33.36
N ASN A 221 20.14 -1.91 -32.95
CA ASN A 221 19.68 -0.57 -33.34
C ASN A 221 19.98 0.47 -32.23
N PRO A 222 20.82 1.51 -32.48
CA PRO A 222 21.16 2.53 -31.48
C PRO A 222 19.97 3.26 -30.84
N ALA A 223 18.83 3.34 -31.53
CA ALA A 223 17.60 3.93 -31.00
C ALA A 223 17.06 3.19 -29.76
N TYR A 224 17.39 1.91 -29.59
CA TYR A 224 16.88 1.02 -28.54
C TYR A 224 17.81 1.02 -27.30
N SER A 225 18.60 2.08 -27.12
CA SER A 225 19.65 2.14 -26.08
C SER A 225 19.12 2.17 -24.64
N THR A 226 17.89 2.66 -24.42
CA THR A 226 17.19 2.63 -23.12
C THR A 226 16.09 1.58 -23.02
N VAL A 227 15.92 0.72 -24.05
CA VAL A 227 15.13 -0.52 -23.91
C VAL A 227 15.95 -1.47 -23.05
N GLY A 228 15.50 -1.68 -21.81
CA GLY A 228 16.18 -2.53 -20.82
C GLY A 228 15.42 -3.80 -20.48
N MET A 229 14.18 -3.93 -20.94
CA MET A 229 13.27 -5.04 -20.63
C MET A 229 12.54 -5.51 -21.89
N ILE A 230 12.36 -6.82 -21.99
CA ILE A 230 11.47 -7.46 -22.96
C ILE A 230 10.53 -8.39 -22.21
N GLU A 231 9.23 -8.16 -22.35
CA GLU A 231 8.17 -9.03 -21.85
C GLU A 231 7.84 -10.08 -22.91
N VAL A 232 7.89 -11.35 -22.51
CA VAL A 232 7.78 -12.46 -23.45
C VAL A 232 6.34 -12.77 -23.83
N LEU A 233 5.35 -12.41 -23.00
CA LEU A 233 3.93 -12.69 -23.25
C LEU A 233 3.00 -11.94 -22.29
N ASN A 234 2.21 -11.00 -22.80
CA ASN A 234 1.12 -10.37 -22.05
C ASN A 234 -0.04 -11.36 -21.75
N GLU A 235 -0.63 -11.25 -20.56
CA GLU A 235 -1.93 -11.85 -20.17
C GLU A 235 -2.33 -13.21 -20.83
N PRO A 236 -1.54 -14.28 -20.70
CA PRO A 236 -1.96 -15.63 -21.09
C PRO A 236 -3.15 -16.11 -20.23
N VAL A 237 -4.00 -16.99 -20.78
CA VAL A 237 -5.18 -17.58 -20.10
C VAL A 237 -4.93 -17.89 -18.62
N SER A 238 -5.64 -17.17 -17.76
CA SER A 238 -5.59 -17.23 -16.30
C SER A 238 -6.81 -17.91 -15.66
N MET A 239 -7.88 -18.11 -16.42
CA MET A 239 -9.15 -18.69 -15.95
C MET A 239 -9.71 -19.71 -16.94
N HIS A 240 -10.62 -20.58 -16.47
CA HIS A 240 -11.43 -21.39 -17.37
C HIS A 240 -12.33 -20.50 -18.25
N ASP A 241 -12.45 -20.86 -19.53
CA ASP A 241 -13.49 -20.31 -20.39
C ASP A 241 -14.88 -20.83 -19.98
N LYS A 242 -15.92 -20.20 -20.54
CA LYS A 242 -17.35 -20.52 -20.31
C LYS A 242 -17.72 -22.00 -20.47
N ASP A 243 -17.01 -22.76 -21.31
CA ASP A 243 -17.28 -24.17 -21.60
C ASP A 243 -16.29 -25.12 -20.89
N ASN A 244 -15.41 -24.59 -20.04
CA ASN A 244 -14.37 -25.32 -19.29
C ASN A 244 -13.45 -26.18 -20.20
N ARG A 245 -13.17 -25.68 -21.41
CA ARG A 245 -12.26 -26.28 -22.40
C ARG A 245 -10.80 -26.04 -22.04
N TYR A 246 -10.49 -24.88 -21.46
CA TYR A 246 -9.18 -24.60 -20.88
C TYR A 246 -8.99 -25.35 -19.57
N PRO A 247 -7.75 -25.76 -19.24
CA PRO A 247 -7.42 -26.25 -17.92
C PRO A 247 -7.36 -25.07 -16.93
N ALA A 248 -7.28 -25.35 -15.63
CA ALA A 248 -7.38 -24.30 -14.61
C ALA A 248 -6.17 -23.34 -14.61
N PRO A 249 -6.24 -22.20 -13.90
CA PRO A 249 -5.05 -21.48 -13.45
C PRO A 249 -3.92 -22.42 -12.99
N GLY A 250 -2.70 -22.11 -13.42
CA GLY A 250 -1.51 -22.95 -13.23
C GLY A 250 -1.42 -24.24 -14.06
N GLN A 251 -2.40 -24.56 -14.90
CA GLN A 251 -2.44 -25.80 -15.71
C GLN A 251 -2.24 -25.56 -17.22
N VAL A 252 -1.95 -24.33 -17.63
CA VAL A 252 -1.83 -23.90 -19.03
C VAL A 252 -0.81 -24.77 -19.80
N PRO A 253 -1.19 -25.48 -20.89
CA PRO A 253 -0.38 -26.60 -21.38
C PRO A 253 0.98 -26.19 -21.93
N GLY A 254 2.05 -26.49 -21.17
CA GLY A 254 3.43 -26.23 -21.60
C GLY A 254 3.88 -24.77 -21.49
N LEU A 255 3.06 -23.84 -20.98
CA LEU A 255 3.46 -22.43 -20.84
C LEU A 255 4.72 -22.30 -19.95
N VAL A 256 4.67 -22.87 -18.75
CA VAL A 256 5.79 -22.86 -17.78
C VAL A 256 6.86 -23.91 -18.12
N GLN A 257 6.48 -25.03 -18.75
CA GLN A 257 7.38 -26.18 -18.97
C GLN A 257 8.09 -26.17 -20.33
N LYS A 258 7.61 -25.40 -21.31
CA LYS A 258 8.21 -25.24 -22.65
C LYS A 258 8.43 -23.77 -23.02
N TYR A 259 7.36 -22.97 -23.03
CA TYR A 259 7.44 -21.63 -23.64
C TYR A 259 8.31 -20.65 -22.84
N TYR A 260 8.06 -20.47 -21.54
CA TYR A 260 8.87 -19.55 -20.72
C TYR A 260 10.38 -19.84 -20.70
N PRO A 261 10.89 -21.09 -20.55
CA PRO A 261 12.33 -21.36 -20.69
C PRO A 261 12.81 -21.22 -22.14
N GLY A 262 11.97 -21.51 -23.15
CA GLY A 262 12.29 -21.31 -24.56
C GLY A 262 12.49 -19.83 -24.91
N ALA A 263 11.54 -18.97 -24.52
CA ALA A 263 11.61 -17.53 -24.70
C ALA A 263 12.78 -16.90 -23.93
N LEU A 264 13.07 -17.35 -22.71
CA LEU A 264 14.28 -16.95 -21.97
C LEU A 264 15.54 -17.31 -22.75
N LYS A 265 15.62 -18.54 -23.25
CA LYS A 265 16.75 -19.03 -24.04
C LYS A 265 16.88 -18.27 -25.36
N ALA A 266 15.79 -17.90 -26.02
CA ALA A 266 15.77 -17.08 -27.23
C ALA A 266 16.45 -15.72 -27.00
N VAL A 267 16.15 -15.04 -25.89
CA VAL A 267 16.87 -13.81 -25.50
C VAL A 267 18.36 -14.10 -25.27
N ARG A 268 18.67 -15.08 -24.42
CA ARG A 268 20.06 -15.35 -23.98
C ARG A 268 20.98 -15.88 -25.09
N ASP A 269 20.47 -16.65 -26.04
CA ASP A 269 21.22 -17.11 -27.22
C ASP A 269 21.59 -15.94 -28.13
N VAL A 270 20.68 -14.98 -28.35
CA VAL A 270 20.97 -13.76 -29.13
C VAL A 270 21.96 -12.85 -28.41
N GLU A 271 21.86 -12.74 -27.08
CA GLU A 271 22.82 -11.99 -26.27
C GLU A 271 24.22 -12.61 -26.29
N ALA A 272 24.31 -13.95 -26.24
CA ALA A 272 25.57 -14.67 -26.40
C ALA A 272 26.15 -14.51 -27.81
N LEU A 273 25.32 -14.62 -28.86
CA LEU A 273 25.71 -14.41 -30.25
C LEU A 273 26.27 -13.00 -30.50
N LEU A 274 25.67 -11.99 -29.90
CA LEU A 274 26.10 -10.59 -30.01
C LEU A 274 27.19 -10.20 -28.99
N ASN A 275 27.64 -11.12 -28.14
CA ASN A 275 28.66 -10.92 -27.11
C ASN A 275 28.31 -9.79 -26.12
N VAL A 276 27.04 -9.73 -25.73
CA VAL A 276 26.47 -8.73 -24.82
C VAL A 276 27.07 -8.85 -23.41
N PRO A 277 27.65 -7.78 -22.85
CA PRO A 277 28.11 -7.76 -21.45
C PRO A 277 26.99 -8.01 -20.44
N GLU A 278 27.31 -8.58 -19.28
CA GLU A 278 26.32 -8.92 -18.24
C GLU A 278 25.49 -7.69 -17.79
N ASP A 279 26.13 -6.52 -17.64
CA ASP A 279 25.47 -5.24 -17.30
C ASP A 279 24.80 -4.52 -18.49
N LYS A 280 24.71 -5.23 -19.63
CA LYS A 280 24.00 -4.82 -20.85
C LYS A 280 22.91 -5.79 -21.30
N LYS A 281 22.71 -6.91 -20.62
CA LYS A 281 21.60 -7.84 -20.88
C LYS A 281 20.24 -7.20 -20.62
N LEU A 282 19.21 -7.71 -21.28
CA LEU A 282 17.83 -7.35 -21.04
C LEU A 282 17.29 -8.10 -19.82
N HIS A 283 16.40 -7.42 -19.09
CA HIS A 283 15.49 -8.11 -18.18
C HIS A 283 14.42 -8.83 -19.00
N VAL A 284 14.30 -10.13 -18.80
CA VAL A 284 13.28 -10.97 -19.43
C VAL A 284 12.11 -11.02 -18.47
N GLN A 285 11.02 -10.36 -18.86
CA GLN A 285 9.83 -10.21 -18.07
C GLN A 285 8.80 -11.30 -18.41
N PHE A 286 8.15 -11.82 -17.38
CA PHE A 286 7.07 -12.80 -17.46
C PHE A 286 5.91 -12.32 -16.59
N MET A 287 4.68 -12.77 -16.86
CA MET A 287 3.60 -12.57 -15.90
C MET A 287 3.93 -13.22 -14.54
N SER A 288 3.64 -12.49 -13.47
CA SER A 288 3.73 -12.95 -12.08
C SER A 288 2.82 -14.15 -11.85
N SER A 289 3.09 -14.93 -10.81
CA SER A 289 2.16 -15.97 -10.36
C SER A 289 0.83 -15.37 -9.87
N LYS A 290 0.76 -14.05 -9.61
CA LYS A 290 -0.48 -13.32 -9.31
C LYS A 290 -1.44 -13.19 -10.48
N TRP A 291 -0.95 -13.35 -11.71
CA TRP A 291 -1.80 -13.46 -12.90
C TRP A 291 -2.47 -14.85 -13.02
N ASP A 292 -2.12 -15.80 -12.14
CA ASP A 292 -2.72 -17.15 -12.05
C ASP A 292 -2.55 -18.06 -13.31
N SER A 293 -1.87 -17.61 -14.37
CA SER A 293 -1.45 -18.45 -15.50
C SER A 293 -0.42 -19.55 -15.15
N GLY A 294 -0.01 -19.63 -13.88
CA GLY A 294 1.09 -20.46 -13.38
C GLY A 294 2.36 -19.66 -13.12
N ASN A 295 3.22 -20.18 -12.24
CA ASN A 295 4.45 -19.51 -11.80
C ASN A 295 5.62 -19.77 -12.76
N PRO A 296 6.22 -18.75 -13.41
CA PRO A 296 7.40 -18.96 -14.24
C PRO A 296 8.59 -19.57 -13.48
N ARG A 297 8.69 -19.31 -12.17
CA ARG A 297 9.78 -19.80 -11.30
C ARG A 297 9.67 -21.27 -10.90
N ASP A 298 8.61 -21.97 -11.29
CA ASP A 298 8.56 -23.44 -11.17
C ASP A 298 9.51 -24.11 -12.19
N ASN A 299 9.98 -23.35 -13.20
CA ASN A 299 11.04 -23.76 -14.10
C ASN A 299 12.43 -23.37 -13.56
N SER A 300 13.39 -24.30 -13.57
CA SER A 300 14.74 -24.09 -13.04
C SER A 300 15.54 -23.00 -13.76
N ASP A 301 15.32 -22.83 -15.06
CA ASP A 301 16.14 -21.97 -15.89
C ASP A 301 15.70 -20.51 -15.68
N VAL A 302 14.38 -20.30 -15.64
CA VAL A 302 13.75 -19.02 -15.23
C VAL A 302 14.05 -18.68 -13.77
N ALA A 303 14.06 -19.67 -12.88
CA ALA A 303 14.33 -19.44 -11.46
C ALA A 303 15.80 -19.07 -11.16
N SER A 304 16.74 -19.41 -12.05
CA SER A 304 18.19 -19.22 -11.83
C SER A 304 18.84 -18.13 -12.68
N ASP A 305 18.15 -17.61 -13.71
CA ASP A 305 18.58 -16.40 -14.42
C ASP A 305 18.41 -15.16 -13.52
N LYS A 306 19.40 -14.25 -13.58
CA LYS A 306 19.54 -13.08 -12.69
C LYS A 306 18.94 -11.79 -13.24
N SER A 307 18.60 -11.79 -14.51
CA SER A 307 17.99 -10.66 -15.22
C SER A 307 16.61 -11.10 -15.72
N THR A 308 15.82 -11.64 -14.80
CA THR A 308 14.38 -11.81 -14.94
C THR A 308 13.64 -10.60 -14.35
N ALA A 309 12.38 -10.44 -14.71
CA ALA A 309 11.43 -9.51 -14.10
C ALA A 309 10.03 -10.13 -14.12
N TYR A 310 9.11 -9.56 -13.34
CA TYR A 310 7.74 -10.07 -13.23
C TYR A 310 6.71 -8.94 -13.37
N ASP A 311 5.71 -9.13 -14.23
CA ASP A 311 4.57 -8.20 -14.34
C ASP A 311 3.36 -8.67 -13.53
N ASP A 312 2.65 -7.73 -12.93
CA ASP A 312 1.47 -7.94 -12.09
C ASP A 312 0.38 -6.96 -12.54
N HIS A 313 -0.72 -7.48 -13.07
CA HIS A 313 -1.83 -6.65 -13.54
C HIS A 313 -2.87 -6.51 -12.42
N ASN A 314 -3.22 -5.27 -12.03
CA ASN A 314 -4.09 -5.02 -10.89
C ASN A 314 -5.19 -3.98 -11.16
N TYR A 315 -6.33 -4.46 -11.66
CA TYR A 315 -7.54 -3.67 -11.87
C TYR A 315 -8.50 -3.81 -10.69
N ILE A 316 -8.30 -3.01 -9.63
CA ILE A 316 -9.08 -3.07 -8.37
C ILE A 316 -10.60 -3.00 -8.62
N GLY A 317 -11.06 -2.15 -9.55
CA GLY A 317 -12.47 -2.06 -9.91
C GLY A 317 -13.06 -3.36 -10.49
N PHE A 318 -12.28 -4.17 -11.19
CA PHE A 318 -12.74 -5.47 -11.67
C PHE A 318 -12.75 -6.50 -10.53
N ALA A 319 -11.74 -6.48 -9.65
CA ALA A 319 -11.65 -7.38 -8.50
C ALA A 319 -12.79 -7.22 -7.47
N LEU A 320 -13.44 -6.04 -7.40
CA LEU A 320 -14.56 -5.77 -6.50
C LEU A 320 -15.95 -6.08 -7.08
N GLY A 321 -16.07 -6.33 -8.38
CA GLY A 321 -17.35 -6.58 -9.07
C GLY A 321 -18.40 -5.50 -8.79
N ASP A 322 -19.61 -5.92 -8.40
CA ASP A 322 -20.75 -5.03 -8.07
C ASP A 322 -20.46 -3.98 -6.96
N ASN A 323 -19.33 -4.09 -6.24
CA ASN A 323 -18.91 -3.13 -5.20
C ASN A 323 -17.91 -2.08 -5.71
N ASN A 324 -17.59 -2.06 -7.00
CA ASN A 324 -16.60 -1.17 -7.62
C ASN A 324 -16.97 0.34 -7.60
N GLY A 325 -18.16 0.70 -7.11
CA GLY A 325 -18.57 2.07 -6.81
C GLY A 325 -18.40 2.48 -5.33
N ASP A 326 -18.13 1.54 -4.42
CA ASP A 326 -17.86 1.86 -3.01
C ASP A 326 -16.43 2.38 -2.85
N GLN A 327 -16.30 3.70 -2.72
CA GLN A 327 -15.04 4.40 -2.41
C GLN A 327 -14.31 3.81 -1.19
N SER A 328 -15.04 3.27 -0.21
CA SER A 328 -14.46 2.65 0.98
C SER A 328 -13.86 1.27 0.70
N ALA A 329 -14.48 0.49 -0.19
CA ALA A 329 -13.97 -0.80 -0.64
C ALA A 329 -12.75 -0.62 -1.57
N LEU A 330 -12.83 0.30 -2.53
CA LEU A 330 -11.73 0.70 -3.41
C LEU A 330 -10.50 1.16 -2.60
N MET A 331 -10.70 2.11 -1.68
CA MET A 331 -9.62 2.65 -0.85
C MET A 331 -9.03 1.59 0.09
N ARG A 332 -9.88 0.73 0.68
CA ARG A 332 -9.41 -0.40 1.50
C ARG A 332 -8.52 -1.33 0.68
N SER A 333 -8.97 -1.74 -0.51
CA SER A 333 -8.20 -2.64 -1.36
C SER A 333 -6.85 -2.04 -1.77
N ALA A 334 -6.80 -0.76 -2.17
CA ALA A 334 -5.54 -0.09 -2.47
C ALA A 334 -4.61 0.01 -1.25
N CYS A 335 -5.14 0.24 -0.05
CA CYS A 335 -4.33 0.40 1.16
C CYS A 335 -3.97 -0.91 1.89
N THR A 336 -4.60 -2.05 1.60
CA THR A 336 -4.39 -3.31 2.34
C THR A 336 -4.01 -4.53 1.50
N ASP A 337 -3.92 -4.42 0.18
CA ASP A 337 -3.48 -5.52 -0.68
C ASP A 337 -1.94 -5.75 -0.58
N ASP A 338 -1.51 -6.95 -0.98
CA ASP A 338 -0.09 -7.27 -1.11
C ASP A 338 0.25 -7.82 -2.49
N ARG A 339 0.97 -7.02 -3.29
CA ARG A 339 1.44 -7.40 -4.62
C ARG A 339 2.80 -8.12 -4.62
N VAL A 340 3.51 -8.16 -3.50
CA VAL A 340 4.84 -8.81 -3.40
C VAL A 340 4.68 -10.34 -3.50
N VAL A 341 5.62 -10.99 -4.18
CA VAL A 341 5.71 -12.45 -4.32
C VAL A 341 7.13 -12.91 -4.01
N ASP A 342 7.28 -13.86 -3.09
CA ASP A 342 8.59 -14.37 -2.65
C ASP A 342 9.43 -14.91 -3.83
N GLY A 343 10.64 -14.36 -3.99
CA GLY A 343 11.56 -14.73 -5.07
C GLY A 343 11.27 -14.07 -6.43
N GLN A 344 10.22 -13.23 -6.53
CA GLN A 344 9.99 -12.37 -7.69
C GLN A 344 10.57 -10.97 -7.45
N ASP A 345 11.85 -10.93 -7.04
CA ASP A 345 12.55 -9.77 -6.45
C ASP A 345 12.57 -8.48 -7.31
N PHE A 346 12.26 -8.60 -8.60
CA PHE A 346 12.00 -7.48 -9.50
C PHE A 346 10.61 -7.61 -10.13
N ALA A 347 9.58 -7.36 -9.31
CA ALA A 347 8.20 -7.24 -9.76
C ALA A 347 7.82 -5.76 -10.02
N ILE A 348 7.02 -5.52 -11.04
CA ILE A 348 6.31 -4.25 -11.27
C ILE A 348 4.83 -4.50 -11.46
N THR A 349 4.00 -3.48 -11.23
CA THR A 349 2.60 -3.49 -11.66
C THR A 349 2.50 -2.77 -13.00
N GLY A 350 2.76 -3.49 -14.10
CA GLY A 350 2.84 -2.97 -15.46
C GLY A 350 1.50 -2.65 -16.10
N GLU A 351 0.40 -3.13 -15.51
CA GLU A 351 -0.93 -2.59 -15.77
C GLU A 351 -1.78 -2.40 -14.51
N TRP A 352 -2.34 -1.19 -14.43
CA TRP A 352 -3.39 -0.82 -13.49
C TRP A 352 -4.09 0.44 -14.01
N SER A 353 -5.26 0.75 -13.47
CA SER A 353 -5.96 1.99 -13.77
C SER A 353 -6.80 2.44 -12.57
N MET A 354 -7.55 3.54 -12.70
CA MET A 354 -8.53 3.95 -11.69
C MET A 354 -9.96 3.48 -12.04
N THR A 355 -10.09 2.44 -12.86
CA THR A 355 -11.37 1.80 -13.20
C THR A 355 -12.22 1.51 -11.95
N SER A 356 -13.46 2.02 -11.96
CA SER A 356 -14.40 2.04 -10.84
C SER A 356 -15.72 2.67 -11.30
N ASP A 357 -16.84 2.38 -10.63
CA ASP A 357 -18.16 3.00 -10.91
C ASP A 357 -18.33 4.35 -10.17
N VAL A 358 -17.25 4.89 -9.60
CA VAL A 358 -17.23 6.23 -9.01
C VAL A 358 -17.32 7.29 -10.11
N ASP A 359 -18.06 8.37 -9.83
CA ASP A 359 -18.18 9.54 -10.71
C ASP A 359 -16.79 10.10 -11.07
N PRO A 360 -16.38 10.11 -12.37
CA PRO A 360 -15.06 10.58 -12.79
C PRO A 360 -14.76 12.05 -12.45
N ASP A 361 -15.79 12.84 -12.09
CA ASP A 361 -15.65 14.22 -11.62
C ASP A 361 -15.39 14.34 -10.10
N ASP A 362 -15.37 13.24 -9.32
CA ASP A 362 -14.91 13.23 -7.93
C ASP A 362 -13.39 13.36 -7.83
N ALA A 363 -12.94 14.60 -8.01
CA ALA A 363 -11.54 14.96 -8.00
C ALA A 363 -10.86 14.74 -6.64
N ASP A 364 -11.60 14.59 -5.53
CA ASP A 364 -11.02 14.41 -4.20
C ASP A 364 -11.00 12.94 -3.76
N PHE A 365 -11.80 12.07 -4.37
CA PHE A 365 -11.58 10.62 -4.35
C PHE A 365 -10.37 10.25 -5.21
N PHE A 366 -10.36 10.60 -6.51
CA PHE A 366 -9.35 10.08 -7.43
C PHE A 366 -7.91 10.49 -7.10
N LYS A 367 -7.67 11.67 -6.53
CA LYS A 367 -6.34 12.03 -6.01
C LYS A 367 -5.86 11.07 -4.92
N LYS A 368 -6.73 10.73 -3.96
CA LYS A 368 -6.41 9.82 -2.85
C LYS A 368 -6.23 8.40 -3.36
N PHE A 369 -7.11 7.96 -4.27
CA PHE A 369 -7.10 6.61 -4.83
C PHE A 369 -5.86 6.37 -5.73
N PHE A 370 -5.46 7.38 -6.52
CA PHE A 370 -4.18 7.35 -7.22
C PHE A 370 -3.01 7.24 -6.24
N THR A 371 -2.93 8.11 -5.22
CA THR A 371 -1.84 8.07 -4.23
C THR A 371 -1.77 6.71 -3.51
N ALA A 372 -2.90 6.14 -3.09
CA ALA A 372 -2.94 4.84 -2.43
C ALA A 372 -2.47 3.70 -3.34
N GLN A 373 -2.93 3.66 -4.61
CA GLN A 373 -2.44 2.69 -5.59
C GLN A 373 -0.95 2.88 -5.92
N GLN A 374 -0.50 4.13 -6.08
CA GLN A 374 0.92 4.44 -6.30
C GLN A 374 1.80 3.91 -5.15
N GLN A 375 1.34 4.05 -3.90
CA GLN A 375 2.02 3.51 -2.73
C GLN A 375 2.03 1.98 -2.71
N LEU A 376 0.91 1.33 -3.05
CA LEU A 376 0.81 -0.13 -3.15
C LEU A 376 1.86 -0.71 -4.12
N TYR A 377 2.11 -0.06 -5.25
CA TYR A 377 3.05 -0.51 -6.29
C TYR A 377 4.49 0.02 -6.11
N GLU A 378 4.74 0.96 -5.19
CA GLU A 378 6.08 1.45 -4.86
C GLU A 378 6.62 0.98 -3.49
N LYS A 379 5.82 0.23 -2.71
CA LYS A 379 6.22 -0.30 -1.40
C LYS A 379 7.44 -1.24 -1.47
N PRO A 380 8.11 -1.54 -0.33
CA PRO A 380 9.22 -2.49 -0.30
C PRO A 380 8.83 -3.86 -0.89
N GLY A 381 9.62 -4.37 -1.83
CA GLY A 381 9.35 -5.60 -2.59
C GLY A 381 8.76 -5.37 -3.99
N MET A 382 8.18 -4.21 -4.28
CA MET A 382 7.76 -3.79 -5.63
C MET A 382 8.72 -2.76 -6.21
N SER A 383 8.98 -2.78 -7.51
CA SER A 383 9.90 -1.84 -8.19
C SER A 383 9.23 -0.68 -8.90
N GLY A 384 7.89 -0.59 -8.86
CA GLY A 384 7.12 0.49 -9.45
C GLY A 384 5.98 0.00 -10.33
N TRP A 385 5.48 0.89 -11.20
CA TRP A 385 4.22 0.72 -11.91
C TRP A 385 4.20 1.38 -13.29
N VAL A 386 3.31 0.88 -14.15
CA VAL A 386 3.00 1.45 -15.45
C VAL A 386 1.47 1.51 -15.60
N TYR A 387 0.92 2.70 -15.83
CA TYR A 387 -0.52 2.93 -15.86
C TYR A 387 -1.13 2.59 -17.23
N TRP A 388 -2.25 1.88 -17.25
CA TRP A 388 -3.05 1.65 -18.46
C TRP A 388 -4.15 2.72 -18.60
N THR A 389 -4.06 3.68 -19.51
CA THR A 389 -3.07 3.92 -20.58
C THR A 389 -2.69 5.42 -20.64
N TRP A 390 -1.72 5.79 -21.47
CA TRP A 390 -1.42 7.20 -21.76
C TRP A 390 -2.62 7.94 -22.39
N LYS A 391 -3.30 7.34 -23.38
CA LYS A 391 -4.23 8.02 -24.30
C LYS A 391 -5.41 7.14 -24.71
N THR A 392 -6.61 7.72 -24.71
CA THR A 392 -7.84 7.16 -25.30
C THR A 392 -8.63 8.28 -26.00
N GLU A 393 -9.69 7.93 -26.73
CA GLU A 393 -10.75 8.87 -27.16
C GLU A 393 -11.89 9.02 -26.14
N LEU A 394 -11.83 8.31 -24.99
CA LEU A 394 -12.87 8.35 -23.96
C LEU A 394 -12.92 9.70 -23.22
N ASN A 395 -11.75 10.34 -23.02
CA ASN A 395 -11.57 11.48 -22.12
C ASN A 395 -12.02 11.14 -20.67
N ASP A 396 -11.68 9.92 -20.24
CA ASP A 396 -12.02 9.38 -18.93
C ASP A 396 -10.73 9.20 -18.11
N PRO A 397 -10.56 9.89 -16.97
CA PRO A 397 -9.32 9.83 -16.18
C PRO A 397 -9.13 8.46 -15.52
N ARG A 398 -10.17 7.62 -15.46
CA ARG A 398 -10.08 6.24 -14.95
C ARG A 398 -9.24 5.33 -15.84
N TRP A 399 -9.04 5.70 -17.10
CA TRP A 399 -8.27 4.97 -18.11
C TRP A 399 -7.26 5.82 -18.89
N THR A 400 -7.30 7.15 -18.76
CA THR A 400 -6.56 8.08 -19.63
C THR A 400 -5.64 8.97 -18.81
N TYR A 401 -4.36 8.59 -18.68
CA TYR A 401 -3.40 9.33 -17.85
C TYR A 401 -3.18 10.77 -18.32
N SER A 402 -3.23 11.01 -19.63
CA SER A 402 -3.16 12.37 -20.20
C SER A 402 -4.37 13.26 -19.84
N ASP A 403 -5.56 12.69 -19.62
CA ASP A 403 -6.72 13.42 -19.09
C ASP A 403 -6.61 13.61 -17.57
N ALA A 404 -6.22 12.55 -16.84
CA ALA A 404 -6.04 12.61 -15.39
C ALA A 404 -4.98 13.65 -14.96
N THR A 405 -3.91 13.84 -15.75
CA THR A 405 -2.91 14.90 -15.57
C THR A 405 -3.45 16.29 -15.96
N ALA A 406 -4.14 16.43 -17.10
CA ALA A 406 -4.76 17.68 -17.51
C ALA A 406 -5.78 18.20 -16.47
N ARG A 407 -6.54 17.28 -15.87
CA ARG A 407 -7.51 17.52 -14.78
C ARG A 407 -6.87 17.66 -13.39
N LYS A 408 -5.57 17.38 -13.24
CA LYS A 408 -4.81 17.41 -11.98
C LYS A 408 -5.39 16.48 -10.90
N LEU A 409 -5.82 15.30 -11.33
CA LEU A 409 -6.22 14.18 -10.48
C LEU A 409 -5.00 13.35 -10.06
N VAL A 410 -3.97 13.33 -10.89
CA VAL A 410 -2.65 12.75 -10.59
C VAL A 410 -1.58 13.85 -10.62
N PRO A 411 -0.40 13.66 -10.03
CA PRO A 411 0.69 14.63 -10.10
C PRO A 411 1.14 14.91 -11.55
N THR A 412 1.62 16.13 -11.80
CA THR A 412 2.01 16.62 -13.12
C THR A 412 3.51 16.92 -13.23
N ASP A 413 4.32 16.41 -12.31
CA ASP A 413 5.77 16.43 -12.35
C ASP A 413 6.35 15.33 -11.43
N ALA A 414 7.64 15.02 -11.61
CA ALA A 414 8.31 13.95 -10.89
C ALA A 414 8.42 14.19 -9.37
N ALA A 415 8.45 15.45 -8.93
CA ALA A 415 8.53 15.80 -7.51
C ALA A 415 7.16 15.65 -6.82
N GLY A 416 6.06 15.85 -7.55
CA GLY A 416 4.71 15.51 -7.11
C GLY A 416 4.50 14.00 -6.98
N LEU A 417 4.98 13.22 -7.95
CA LEU A 417 4.98 11.75 -7.87
C LEU A 417 5.84 11.25 -6.69
N GLU A 418 7.01 11.85 -6.46
CA GLU A 418 7.87 11.51 -5.33
C GLU A 418 7.21 11.86 -3.98
N LYS A 419 6.57 13.03 -3.90
CA LYS A 419 5.86 13.47 -2.70
C LYS A 419 4.75 12.49 -2.30
N ASN A 420 4.05 11.87 -3.27
CA ASN A 420 3.00 10.89 -2.99
C ASN A 420 3.52 9.66 -2.22
N VAL A 421 4.76 9.22 -2.45
CA VAL A 421 5.35 8.07 -1.71
C VAL A 421 5.46 8.37 -0.21
N TYR A 422 5.71 9.63 0.14
CA TYR A 422 5.80 10.12 1.52
C TYR A 422 4.51 10.78 2.02
N GLN A 423 3.41 10.67 1.28
CA GLN A 423 2.08 10.97 1.80
C GLN A 423 1.56 9.79 2.60
N ASP A 424 2.04 9.64 3.83
CA ASP A 424 1.14 9.19 4.88
C ASP A 424 -0.19 9.99 4.76
N PHE A 425 -1.30 9.41 5.23
CA PHE A 425 -2.53 10.15 5.45
C PHE A 425 -2.67 10.57 6.93
N PRO A 426 -1.70 11.31 7.56
CA PRO A 426 -1.77 11.58 8.99
C PRO A 426 -3.01 12.43 9.31
N THR A 427 -3.41 13.29 8.38
CA THR A 427 -4.59 14.16 8.47
C THR A 427 -5.91 13.40 8.50
N ALA A 428 -5.94 12.10 8.19
CA ALA A 428 -7.12 11.26 8.41
C ALA A 428 -7.33 10.94 9.90
N TYR A 429 -6.30 11.09 10.73
CA TYR A 429 -6.32 10.86 12.18
C TYR A 429 -5.78 12.05 13.01
N ASP A 430 -5.31 13.12 12.39
CA ASP A 430 -4.93 14.35 13.10
C ASP A 430 -6.11 14.88 13.91
N GLY A 431 -5.93 14.94 15.23
CA GLY A 431 -6.99 15.30 16.15
C GLY A 431 -7.94 14.16 16.56
N ILE A 432 -7.74 12.91 16.14
CA ILE A 432 -8.49 11.73 16.61
C ILE A 432 -7.69 11.01 17.71
N ILE A 433 -8.17 11.05 18.96
CA ILE A 433 -7.63 10.21 20.05
C ILE A 433 -8.74 9.35 20.67
N ALA A 434 -8.75 8.06 20.32
CA ALA A 434 -9.48 7.02 21.03
C ALA A 434 -8.51 6.25 21.94
N ALA A 435 -8.76 6.24 23.25
CA ALA A 435 -7.86 5.59 24.21
C ALA A 435 -8.59 4.83 25.32
N ALA A 436 -8.07 3.64 25.65
CA ALA A 436 -8.30 2.98 26.94
C ALA A 436 -7.42 3.66 28.04
N PRO A 437 -7.50 3.29 29.32
CA PRO A 437 -7.35 4.23 30.43
C PRO A 437 -5.99 4.93 30.53
N ALA A 438 -6.00 6.19 30.98
CA ALA A 438 -4.78 6.95 31.26
C ALA A 438 -3.95 6.30 32.41
N LEU A 439 -2.78 5.77 32.08
CA LEU A 439 -1.93 4.99 32.99
C LEU A 439 -0.85 5.86 33.65
N TYR A 440 -1.00 6.04 34.97
CA TYR A 440 0.06 6.52 35.86
C TYR A 440 0.97 5.33 36.24
N TRP A 441 1.76 4.84 35.29
CA TRP A 441 2.55 3.62 35.43
C TRP A 441 3.49 3.58 36.64
N ALA A 442 4.15 4.70 36.99
CA ALA A 442 5.05 4.74 38.15
C ALA A 442 4.26 4.77 39.47
N GLY A 443 3.08 5.41 39.48
CA GLY A 443 2.15 5.33 40.62
C GLY A 443 1.52 3.94 40.78
N LEU A 444 1.12 3.30 39.67
CA LEU A 444 0.49 1.98 39.63
C LEU A 444 1.44 0.89 40.10
N ALA A 445 2.66 0.84 39.56
CA ALA A 445 3.67 -0.14 39.96
C ALA A 445 3.94 -0.11 41.47
N VAL A 446 3.92 1.07 42.09
CA VAL A 446 4.13 1.26 43.53
C VAL A 446 2.86 0.91 44.34
N GLY A 447 1.66 1.12 43.77
CA GLY A 447 0.42 0.57 44.31
C GLY A 447 0.48 -0.97 44.38
N CYS A 448 1.00 -1.61 43.34
CA CYS A 448 1.25 -3.05 43.26
C CYS A 448 2.36 -3.57 44.21
N SER A 449 3.03 -2.70 44.98
CA SER A 449 3.94 -3.08 46.07
C SER A 449 3.46 -2.65 47.47
N TRP A 450 2.33 -1.95 47.58
CA TRP A 450 1.79 -1.51 48.88
C TRP A 450 1.46 -2.68 49.83
N TYR A 451 0.92 -3.78 49.31
CA TYR A 451 0.57 -4.93 50.15
C TYR A 451 1.82 -5.64 50.71
N PHE A 452 2.90 -5.76 49.94
CA PHE A 452 4.18 -6.26 50.45
C PHE A 452 4.71 -5.36 51.58
N PHE A 453 4.74 -4.03 51.35
CA PHE A 453 5.16 -3.06 52.36
C PHE A 453 4.28 -3.10 53.61
N TYR A 454 2.97 -3.27 53.48
CA TYR A 454 2.04 -3.32 54.62
C TYR A 454 2.15 -4.62 55.43
N MET A 455 2.36 -5.78 54.78
CA MET A 455 2.60 -7.05 55.47
C MET A 455 3.93 -7.03 56.24
N ASP A 456 4.98 -6.42 55.67
CA ASP A 456 6.27 -6.23 56.32
C ASP A 456 6.16 -5.27 57.52
N LEU A 457 5.53 -4.10 57.32
CA LEU A 457 5.28 -3.08 58.35
C LEU A 457 4.46 -3.58 59.55
N THR A 458 3.61 -4.59 59.35
CA THR A 458 2.75 -5.16 60.40
C THR A 458 3.26 -6.48 60.97
N GLU A 459 4.36 -7.02 60.44
CA GLU A 459 4.86 -8.39 60.66
C GLU A 459 3.82 -9.50 60.32
N GLN A 460 2.71 -9.17 59.66
CA GLN A 460 1.62 -10.11 59.29
C GLN A 460 1.88 -10.78 57.93
N LEU A 461 3.05 -11.40 57.80
CA LEU A 461 3.39 -12.25 56.67
C LEU A 461 2.69 -13.62 56.81
N PRO A 462 1.95 -14.11 55.80
CA PRO A 462 1.52 -15.50 55.76
C PRO A 462 2.75 -16.42 55.83
N ARG A 463 2.74 -17.41 56.71
CA ARG A 463 3.87 -18.33 56.88
C ARG A 463 4.10 -19.10 55.58
N GLY A 464 5.32 -19.52 55.28
CA GLY A 464 5.62 -20.22 54.02
C GLY A 464 4.73 -21.44 53.73
N CYS A 465 4.27 -22.15 54.77
CA CYS A 465 3.28 -23.22 54.64
C CYS A 465 1.85 -22.71 54.31
N GLU A 466 1.41 -21.60 54.90
CA GLU A 466 0.13 -20.94 54.64
C GLU A 466 0.12 -20.32 53.24
N LEU A 467 1.21 -19.66 52.84
CA LEU A 467 1.39 -19.10 51.50
C LEU A 467 1.39 -20.21 50.44
N ASN A 468 2.15 -21.30 50.65
CA ASN A 468 2.14 -22.45 49.72
C ASN A 468 0.78 -23.16 49.70
N TYR A 469 0.07 -23.24 50.82
CA TYR A 469 -1.30 -23.77 50.85
C TYR A 469 -2.24 -22.87 50.05
N LEU A 470 -2.28 -21.56 50.32
CA LEU A 470 -3.10 -20.61 49.56
C LEU A 470 -2.75 -20.59 48.07
N THR A 471 -1.46 -20.65 47.71
CA THR A 471 -1.02 -20.76 46.31
C THR A 471 -1.47 -22.07 45.67
N SER A 472 -1.38 -23.21 46.35
CA SER A 472 -1.85 -24.49 45.79
C SER A 472 -3.38 -24.62 45.74
N GLN A 473 -4.12 -23.95 46.64
CA GLN A 473 -5.59 -23.83 46.52
C GLN A 473 -5.98 -22.86 45.38
N ALA A 474 -5.26 -21.75 45.20
CA ALA A 474 -5.51 -20.81 44.10
C ALA A 474 -5.20 -21.46 42.74
N ILE A 475 -4.03 -22.10 42.58
CA ILE A 475 -3.70 -22.90 41.39
C ILE A 475 -4.76 -23.98 41.18
N GLY A 476 -5.10 -24.78 42.20
CA GLY A 476 -6.13 -25.83 42.10
C GLY A 476 -7.56 -25.35 41.80
N VAL A 477 -7.81 -24.04 41.78
CA VAL A 477 -9.07 -23.41 41.34
C VAL A 477 -8.93 -22.74 39.96
N CYS A 478 -7.73 -22.26 39.59
CA CYS A 478 -7.47 -21.51 38.36
C CYS A 478 -6.83 -22.33 37.21
N ASP A 479 -6.18 -23.46 37.47
CA ASP A 479 -5.48 -24.32 36.49
C ASP A 479 -6.37 -24.91 35.37
N GLY A 480 -7.67 -24.59 35.37
CA GLY A 480 -8.64 -25.04 34.37
C GLY A 480 -9.17 -23.95 33.44
N LEU A 481 -8.61 -22.73 33.45
CA LEU A 481 -9.18 -21.58 32.70
C LEU A 481 -8.21 -20.72 31.88
N ASP A 482 -6.90 -20.70 32.17
CA ASP A 482 -5.94 -19.80 31.48
C ASP A 482 -4.72 -20.55 30.90
N ASP A 483 -4.50 -20.42 29.59
CA ASP A 483 -3.33 -20.98 28.87
C ASP A 483 -2.05 -20.13 29.08
N GLY A 484 -1.56 -20.00 30.32
CA GLY A 484 -0.20 -19.51 30.57
C GLY A 484 0.10 -18.88 31.93
N PRO A 485 1.39 -18.82 32.35
CA PRO A 485 1.79 -18.29 33.64
C PRO A 485 1.77 -16.75 33.67
N THR A 486 0.67 -16.17 34.15
CA THR A 486 0.51 -14.72 34.26
C THR A 486 1.24 -14.09 35.47
N GLY A 487 1.81 -12.90 35.27
CA GLY A 487 1.86 -11.88 36.32
C GLY A 487 2.97 -11.90 37.37
N ARG A 488 3.99 -12.77 37.31
CA ARG A 488 5.12 -12.70 38.28
C ARG A 488 6.24 -11.73 37.91
N GLU A 489 6.27 -11.24 36.67
CA GLU A 489 7.23 -10.24 36.19
C GLU A 489 6.58 -8.86 36.05
N THR A 490 7.05 -7.90 36.85
CA THR A 490 6.82 -6.46 36.67
C THR A 490 7.73 -5.68 37.62
N LEU A 491 7.49 -5.75 38.93
CA LEU A 491 8.16 -4.88 39.91
C LEU A 491 9.69 -5.06 39.95
N ALA A 492 10.15 -6.32 39.97
CA ALA A 492 11.59 -6.63 39.96
C ALA A 492 12.28 -6.16 38.68
N PHE A 493 11.61 -6.27 37.53
CA PHE A 493 12.12 -5.81 36.24
C PHE A 493 12.30 -4.28 36.23
N TRP A 494 11.26 -3.51 36.57
CA TRP A 494 11.36 -2.05 36.61
C TRP A 494 12.43 -1.57 37.60
N TYR A 495 12.51 -2.19 38.78
CA TYR A 495 13.51 -1.81 39.78
C TYR A 495 14.95 -2.14 39.35
N ALA A 496 15.19 -3.37 38.89
CA ALA A 496 16.52 -3.86 38.52
C ALA A 496 17.07 -3.11 37.29
N TYR A 497 16.28 -2.97 36.24
CA TYR A 497 16.75 -2.41 34.97
C TYR A 497 16.73 -0.87 34.93
N TYR A 498 15.73 -0.21 35.55
CA TYR A 498 15.57 1.25 35.42
C TYR A 498 16.13 2.02 36.62
N VAL A 499 15.95 1.51 37.85
CA VAL A 499 16.43 2.19 39.07
C VAL A 499 17.87 1.81 39.39
N GLN A 500 18.19 0.51 39.51
CA GLN A 500 19.54 0.04 39.85
C GLN A 500 20.46 -0.07 38.63
N ARG A 501 19.89 -0.32 37.44
CA ARG A 501 20.61 -0.62 36.19
C ARG A 501 21.51 -1.87 36.31
N ASP A 502 21.10 -2.81 37.15
CA ASP A 502 21.74 -4.10 37.38
C ASP A 502 20.67 -5.20 37.33
N PRO A 503 20.67 -6.06 36.28
CA PRO A 503 19.68 -7.13 36.12
C PRO A 503 19.82 -8.25 37.15
N TYR A 504 20.91 -8.27 37.94
CA TYR A 504 21.15 -9.25 39.00
C TYR A 504 20.78 -8.72 40.41
N SER A 505 20.30 -7.47 40.51
CA SER A 505 19.97 -6.84 41.79
C SER A 505 18.73 -7.46 42.46
N ASN A 506 18.89 -7.89 43.72
CA ASN A 506 17.82 -8.54 44.47
C ASN A 506 16.98 -7.53 45.27
N ILE A 507 15.72 -7.33 44.88
CA ILE A 507 14.79 -6.39 45.55
C ILE A 507 14.32 -6.84 46.95
N THR A 508 14.49 -8.12 47.30
CA THR A 508 13.99 -8.67 48.58
C THR A 508 14.84 -8.33 49.80
N THR A 509 15.97 -7.63 49.62
CA THR A 509 16.90 -7.25 50.69
C THR A 509 17.01 -5.73 50.88
N LEU A 510 16.05 -4.95 50.37
CA LEU A 510 16.04 -3.49 50.45
C LEU A 510 15.59 -2.98 51.82
N THR A 511 16.25 -1.94 52.34
CA THR A 511 15.75 -1.21 53.51
C THR A 511 14.69 -0.18 53.13
N HIS A 512 13.83 0.19 54.09
CA HIS A 512 12.75 1.15 53.90
C HIS A 512 13.21 2.51 53.29
N SER A 513 14.37 3.04 53.69
CA SER A 513 14.91 4.27 53.09
C SER A 513 15.31 4.08 51.63
N GLN A 514 15.99 2.97 51.30
CA GLN A 514 16.36 2.63 49.92
C GLN A 514 15.12 2.48 49.02
N TYR A 515 14.04 1.88 49.52
CA TYR A 515 12.75 1.80 48.83
C TYR A 515 12.16 3.19 48.55
N VAL A 516 12.11 4.08 49.56
CA VAL A 516 11.55 5.44 49.43
C VAL A 516 12.36 6.32 48.48
N ASP A 517 13.70 6.23 48.48
CA ASP A 517 14.53 7.00 47.55
C ASP A 517 14.53 6.41 46.13
N SER A 518 14.32 5.10 45.99
CA SER A 518 14.06 4.45 44.71
C SER A 518 12.72 4.87 44.11
N PHE A 519 11.66 4.92 44.92
CA PHE A 519 10.34 5.45 44.55
C PHE A 519 10.44 6.90 44.01
N ARG A 520 11.16 7.77 44.74
CA ARG A 520 11.45 9.14 44.30
C ARG A 520 12.24 9.20 42.99
N THR A 521 13.14 8.24 42.77
CA THR A 521 13.98 8.17 41.55
C THR A 521 13.16 7.71 40.35
N LEU A 522 12.34 6.66 40.50
CA LEU A 522 11.45 6.16 39.44
C LEU A 522 10.52 7.27 38.93
N LEU A 523 9.84 7.96 39.85
CA LEU A 523 8.96 9.09 39.52
C LEU A 523 9.70 10.26 38.85
N LYS A 524 10.87 10.66 39.34
CA LYS A 524 11.61 11.81 38.80
C LYS A 524 12.26 11.56 37.44
N VAL A 525 12.65 10.32 37.15
CA VAL A 525 13.46 10.00 35.97
C VAL A 525 12.61 9.42 34.84
N PHE A 526 11.56 8.64 35.14
CA PHE A 526 10.85 7.85 34.13
C PHE A 526 9.37 8.17 33.96
N ALA A 527 8.72 8.89 34.89
CA ALA A 527 7.29 9.19 34.75
C ALA A 527 6.96 9.97 33.46
N ALA A 528 7.79 10.96 33.11
CA ALA A 528 7.62 11.75 31.88
C ALA A 528 7.81 10.95 30.57
N SER A 529 8.38 9.75 30.62
CA SER A 529 8.57 8.84 29.47
C SER A 529 7.69 7.58 29.54
N MET A 530 6.94 7.38 30.63
CA MET A 530 6.14 6.17 30.86
C MET A 530 4.67 6.46 31.15
N GLU A 531 4.29 7.65 31.64
CA GLU A 531 2.92 7.95 32.05
C GLU A 531 2.16 8.79 31.03
N ALA A 532 0.97 8.33 30.63
CA ALA A 532 0.03 9.11 29.81
C ALA A 532 -0.74 10.12 30.70
N ALA A 533 -0.01 11.03 31.34
CA ALA A 533 -0.47 11.81 32.49
C ALA A 533 -0.30 13.34 32.38
N GLU A 534 0.03 13.86 31.19
CA GLU A 534 0.17 15.30 30.91
C GLU A 534 -1.22 15.97 30.72
N PRO A 535 -1.65 16.90 31.59
CA PRO A 535 -2.98 17.51 31.49
C PRO A 535 -3.09 18.69 30.52
N GLY A 536 -1.97 19.23 30.01
CA GLY A 536 -1.88 20.43 29.19
C GLY A 536 -2.31 20.27 27.74
N LEU A 537 -3.49 19.69 27.49
CA LEU A 537 -4.02 19.43 26.14
C LEU A 537 -4.49 20.69 25.36
N PHE A 538 -3.88 21.85 25.62
CA PHE A 538 -4.26 23.13 25.00
C PHE A 538 -4.09 23.11 23.48
N ASP A 539 -2.91 22.72 22.99
CA ASP A 539 -2.61 22.77 21.56
C ASP A 539 -3.45 21.75 20.77
N PHE A 540 -3.70 20.58 21.36
CA PHE A 540 -4.64 19.57 20.84
C PHE A 540 -6.07 20.11 20.71
N ALA A 541 -6.58 20.77 21.76
CA ALA A 541 -7.92 21.36 21.75
C ALA A 541 -8.02 22.56 20.78
N ASN A 542 -6.97 23.39 20.71
CA ASN A 542 -6.89 24.55 19.80
C ASN A 542 -6.80 24.12 18.33
N ALA A 543 -6.16 22.98 18.03
CA ALA A 543 -6.18 22.35 16.71
C ALA A 543 -7.54 21.72 16.34
N GLY A 544 -8.53 21.78 17.24
CA GLY A 544 -9.88 21.24 17.04
C GLY A 544 -10.06 19.77 17.42
N GLY A 545 -8.97 19.07 17.77
CA GLY A 545 -8.93 17.64 18.05
C GLY A 545 -9.91 17.18 19.13
N LYS A 546 -10.38 15.93 19.02
CA LYS A 546 -11.37 15.29 19.88
C LYS A 546 -10.82 14.02 20.51
N MET A 547 -11.19 13.80 21.77
CA MET A 547 -10.73 12.69 22.59
C MET A 547 -11.91 11.94 23.20
N ILE A 548 -11.88 10.61 23.10
CA ILE A 548 -12.78 9.72 23.85
C ILE A 548 -11.94 8.77 24.70
N THR A 549 -12.29 8.66 25.98
CA THR A 549 -11.75 7.65 26.90
C THR A 549 -12.88 6.94 27.62
N PHE A 550 -12.73 5.63 27.85
CA PHE A 550 -13.60 4.87 28.74
C PHE A 550 -12.78 4.12 29.81
N HIS A 551 -13.42 3.75 30.92
CA HIS A 551 -12.82 2.91 31.96
C HIS A 551 -13.91 2.02 32.59
N GLY A 552 -13.61 0.72 32.74
CA GLY A 552 -14.46 -0.24 33.44
C GLY A 552 -14.50 0.01 34.94
N LEU A 553 -15.69 0.07 35.54
CA LEU A 553 -15.84 0.30 36.98
C LEU A 553 -15.64 -0.96 37.83
N ALA A 554 -15.44 -2.12 37.19
CA ALA A 554 -15.06 -3.38 37.83
C ALA A 554 -13.65 -3.84 37.41
N ASP A 555 -12.82 -2.95 36.83
CA ASP A 555 -11.41 -3.24 36.51
C ASP A 555 -10.63 -3.58 37.80
N PRO A 556 -10.08 -4.82 37.93
CA PRO A 556 -9.30 -5.23 39.09
C PRO A 556 -7.79 -4.92 38.93
N SER A 557 -7.35 -4.58 37.72
CA SER A 557 -5.95 -4.40 37.33
C SER A 557 -5.55 -2.93 37.39
N ILE A 558 -6.39 -2.04 36.86
CA ILE A 558 -6.21 -0.58 36.85
C ILE A 558 -7.33 0.06 37.65
N THR A 559 -6.99 1.00 38.55
CA THR A 559 -8.03 1.64 39.36
C THR A 559 -8.83 2.68 38.54
N PRO A 560 -10.17 2.63 38.48
CA PRO A 560 -10.99 3.60 37.73
C PRO A 560 -10.94 5.04 38.30
N GLY A 561 -10.33 5.22 39.47
CA GLY A 561 -9.98 6.54 40.01
C GLY A 561 -8.86 7.25 39.23
N SER A 562 -7.94 6.51 38.59
CA SER A 562 -6.79 7.09 37.88
C SER A 562 -7.21 7.95 36.68
N THR A 563 -8.07 7.41 35.81
CA THR A 563 -8.58 8.12 34.64
C THR A 563 -9.56 9.22 35.01
N LEU A 564 -10.34 9.05 36.08
CA LEU A 564 -11.16 10.15 36.63
C LEU A 564 -10.27 11.30 37.13
N HIS A 565 -9.17 11.00 37.82
CA HIS A 565 -8.20 12.00 38.27
C HIS A 565 -7.51 12.69 37.09
N TYR A 566 -7.13 11.95 36.04
CA TYR A 566 -6.61 12.54 34.80
C TYR A 566 -7.61 13.49 34.14
N TYR A 567 -8.85 13.06 33.89
CA TYR A 567 -9.91 13.90 33.31
C TYR A 567 -10.14 15.18 34.13
N GLN A 568 -10.16 15.06 35.47
CA GLN A 568 -10.26 16.22 36.37
C GLN A 568 -9.04 17.15 36.30
N ARG A 569 -7.82 16.63 36.12
CA ARG A 569 -6.62 17.45 35.89
C ARG A 569 -6.68 18.18 34.54
N VAL A 570 -7.05 17.50 33.44
CA VAL A 570 -7.23 18.17 32.14
C VAL A 570 -8.28 19.29 32.26
N ASN A 571 -9.42 19.04 32.91
CA ASN A 571 -10.45 20.07 33.13
C ASN A 571 -9.97 21.23 34.02
N ALA A 572 -9.15 20.96 35.04
CA ALA A 572 -8.57 22.01 35.89
C ALA A 572 -7.47 22.82 35.19
N THR A 573 -6.83 22.27 34.16
CA THR A 573 -5.75 22.91 33.40
C THR A 573 -6.27 23.64 32.16
N VAL A 574 -7.04 22.98 31.30
CA VAL A 574 -7.48 23.49 29.98
C VAL A 574 -8.80 24.28 30.05
N GLY A 575 -9.63 24.06 31.08
CA GLY A 575 -10.95 24.69 31.21
C GLY A 575 -12.07 23.77 30.74
N ASN A 576 -12.96 24.24 29.86
CA ASN A 576 -14.17 23.51 29.49
C ASN A 576 -13.88 22.32 28.55
N VAL A 577 -13.51 21.17 29.11
CA VAL A 577 -13.15 20.00 28.29
C VAL A 577 -14.34 19.34 27.60
N THR A 578 -15.59 19.73 27.87
CA THR A 578 -16.77 19.12 27.22
C THR A 578 -16.81 19.35 25.70
N ASP A 579 -16.01 20.28 25.19
CA ASP A 579 -16.05 20.67 23.78
C ASP A 579 -14.99 19.91 22.94
N PHE A 580 -14.14 19.11 23.62
CA PHE A 580 -13.13 18.27 22.98
C PHE A 580 -12.87 16.90 23.64
N TYR A 581 -13.23 16.66 24.91
CA TYR A 581 -12.98 15.41 25.64
C TYR A 581 -14.28 14.80 26.21
N ARG A 582 -14.58 13.54 25.87
CA ARG A 582 -15.58 12.70 26.53
C ARG A 582 -14.90 11.63 27.38
N TYR A 583 -15.30 11.52 28.63
CA TYR A 583 -14.91 10.41 29.52
C TYR A 583 -16.15 9.58 29.91
N TYR A 584 -16.09 8.28 29.66
CA TYR A 584 -17.15 7.34 29.98
C TYR A 584 -16.73 6.39 31.13
N ARG A 585 -17.65 6.18 32.07
CA ARG A 585 -17.48 5.29 33.22
C ARG A 585 -18.42 4.10 33.05
N VAL A 586 -17.89 2.93 32.72
CA VAL A 586 -18.68 1.77 32.28
C VAL A 586 -18.97 0.85 33.46
N PRO A 587 -20.23 0.71 33.92
CA PRO A 587 -20.56 -0.18 35.04
C PRO A 587 -20.31 -1.65 34.67
N GLY A 588 -19.80 -2.44 35.62
CA GLY A 588 -19.63 -3.90 35.49
C GLY A 588 -18.50 -4.38 34.58
N LEU A 589 -18.01 -3.54 33.65
CA LEU A 589 -16.88 -3.86 32.77
C LEU A 589 -15.56 -3.96 33.57
N GLY A 590 -14.77 -4.98 33.28
CA GLY A 590 -13.45 -5.26 33.85
C GLY A 590 -12.31 -4.50 33.16
N HIS A 591 -11.12 -5.13 33.11
CA HIS A 591 -9.93 -4.53 32.51
C HIS A 591 -10.01 -4.52 30.99
N CYS A 592 -10.55 -3.43 30.43
CA CYS A 592 -10.90 -3.23 29.02
C CYS A 592 -11.96 -4.20 28.48
N TRP A 593 -11.96 -5.48 28.87
CA TRP A 593 -12.95 -6.52 28.61
C TRP A 593 -13.37 -7.23 29.92
N GLY A 594 -14.30 -8.17 29.81
CA GLY A 594 -14.74 -9.03 30.93
C GLY A 594 -15.58 -8.33 31.99
N GLY A 595 -15.89 -9.07 33.07
CA GLY A 595 -16.85 -8.63 34.09
C GLY A 595 -18.30 -8.82 33.65
N ASN A 596 -19.23 -8.20 34.39
CA ASN A 596 -20.68 -8.29 34.16
C ASN A 596 -21.25 -7.09 33.38
N GLY A 597 -20.38 -6.30 32.76
CA GLY A 597 -20.74 -5.16 31.91
C GLY A 597 -20.26 -5.37 30.48
N GLY A 598 -20.78 -4.58 29.55
CA GLY A 598 -20.41 -4.62 28.14
C GLY A 598 -19.26 -3.68 27.78
N GLN A 599 -18.68 -3.89 26.60
CA GLN A 599 -17.81 -2.88 25.97
C GLN A 599 -18.66 -1.83 25.24
N PRO A 600 -18.18 -0.56 25.14
CA PRO A 600 -18.82 0.45 24.31
C PRO A 600 -18.53 0.22 22.82
N VAL A 601 -19.56 -0.03 22.01
CA VAL A 601 -19.38 -0.55 20.64
C VAL A 601 -19.20 0.49 19.55
N ALA A 602 -19.64 1.74 19.76
CA ALA A 602 -19.68 2.78 18.72
C ALA A 602 -18.69 3.95 18.90
N LEU A 603 -17.74 3.87 19.84
CA LEU A 603 -16.90 5.03 20.21
C LEU A 603 -16.04 5.56 19.05
N PHE A 604 -15.60 4.70 18.13
CA PHE A 604 -14.79 5.14 16.99
C PHE A 604 -15.61 5.98 16.00
N ASP A 605 -16.77 5.49 15.54
CA ASP A 605 -17.67 6.28 14.68
C ASP A 605 -18.17 7.56 15.36
N GLN A 606 -18.44 7.50 16.68
CA GLN A 606 -18.83 8.66 17.45
C GLN A 606 -17.71 9.71 17.58
N LEU A 607 -16.44 9.29 17.65
CA LEU A 607 -15.30 10.18 17.62
C LEU A 607 -15.08 10.76 16.22
N ARG A 608 -15.17 9.93 15.18
CA ARG A 608 -15.07 10.32 13.77
C ARG A 608 -16.11 11.39 13.41
N LEU A 609 -17.39 11.15 13.70
CA LEU A 609 -18.47 12.13 13.48
C LEU A 609 -18.26 13.45 14.26
N TRP A 610 -17.67 13.38 15.47
CA TRP A 610 -17.37 14.57 16.26
C TRP A 610 -16.22 15.42 15.67
N VAL A 611 -15.27 14.80 14.97
CA VAL A 611 -14.21 15.50 14.21
C VAL A 611 -14.75 16.00 12.87
N GLU A 612 -15.34 15.13 12.05
CA GLU A 612 -15.73 15.42 10.66
C GLU A 612 -16.84 16.46 10.53
N ASN A 613 -17.83 16.46 11.44
CA ASN A 613 -19.00 17.34 11.34
C ASN A 613 -19.46 17.94 12.69
N GLY A 614 -18.67 17.76 13.76
CA GLY A 614 -18.96 18.34 15.07
C GLY A 614 -20.01 17.62 15.91
N THR A 615 -20.55 16.48 15.46
CA THR A 615 -21.58 15.73 16.20
C THR A 615 -20.98 15.01 17.41
N ALA A 616 -20.91 15.71 18.55
CA ALA A 616 -20.43 15.16 19.80
C ALA A 616 -21.36 14.06 20.35
N PRO A 617 -20.84 12.91 20.82
CA PRO A 617 -21.70 11.89 21.41
C PRO A 617 -22.27 12.36 22.75
N ILE A 618 -23.60 12.18 22.87
CA ILE A 618 -24.39 12.46 24.09
C ILE A 618 -24.70 11.18 24.89
N VAL A 619 -24.68 10.04 24.20
CA VAL A 619 -24.79 8.67 24.71
C VAL A 619 -23.82 7.79 23.91
N SER A 620 -23.42 6.66 24.46
CA SER A 620 -22.76 5.59 23.69
C SER A 620 -23.44 4.25 23.98
N PRO A 621 -23.72 3.42 22.95
CA PRO A 621 -24.29 2.09 23.15
C PRO A 621 -23.26 1.12 23.76
N VAL A 622 -23.74 0.24 24.61
CA VAL A 622 -23.00 -0.84 25.27
C VAL A 622 -23.82 -2.11 25.18
N GLU A 623 -23.20 -3.20 24.73
CA GLU A 623 -23.88 -4.50 24.62
C GLU A 623 -23.48 -5.41 25.79
N ILE A 624 -24.43 -5.79 26.63
CA ILE A 624 -24.21 -6.59 27.85
C ILE A 624 -24.81 -7.98 27.70
N ALA A 625 -24.09 -9.02 28.11
CA ALA A 625 -24.65 -10.37 28.23
C ALA A 625 -25.77 -10.41 29.29
N TRP A 626 -26.94 -10.94 28.94
CA TRP A 626 -28.13 -10.98 29.80
C TRP A 626 -28.51 -12.41 30.20
N THR A 627 -28.40 -13.35 29.26
CA THR A 627 -28.45 -14.80 29.51
C THR A 627 -27.36 -15.49 28.70
N SER A 628 -27.16 -16.80 28.88
CA SER A 628 -26.13 -17.57 28.16
C SER A 628 -26.22 -17.49 26.63
N ASN A 629 -27.38 -17.11 26.09
CA ASN A 629 -27.66 -17.06 24.66
C ASN A 629 -28.31 -15.72 24.23
N SER A 630 -28.24 -14.65 25.04
CA SER A 630 -28.82 -13.36 24.67
C SER A 630 -28.07 -12.17 25.28
N THR A 631 -27.89 -11.13 24.48
CA THR A 631 -27.40 -9.81 24.89
C THR A 631 -28.55 -8.81 25.09
N ARG A 632 -28.26 -7.68 25.71
CA ARG A 632 -29.15 -6.54 25.93
C ARG A 632 -28.39 -5.26 25.61
N GLN A 633 -29.01 -4.38 24.82
CA GLN A 633 -28.45 -3.07 24.48
C GLN A 633 -28.74 -2.08 25.61
N GLU A 634 -27.69 -1.43 26.08
CA GLU A 634 -27.67 -0.48 27.18
C GLU A 634 -26.97 0.81 26.74
N ILE A 635 -27.04 1.87 27.55
CA ILE A 635 -26.32 3.12 27.28
C ILE A 635 -25.37 3.51 28.41
N ILE A 636 -24.27 4.15 28.04
CA ILE A 636 -23.42 4.93 28.94
C ILE A 636 -23.45 6.40 28.58
N CYS A 637 -23.29 7.23 29.62
CA CYS A 637 -23.34 8.68 29.54
C CYS A 637 -21.94 9.27 29.76
N PRO A 638 -21.62 10.43 29.15
CA PRO A 638 -20.39 11.14 29.43
C PRO A 638 -20.40 11.69 30.85
N TYR A 639 -19.33 11.44 31.61
CA TYR A 639 -19.15 11.97 32.95
C TYR A 639 -19.25 13.52 32.94
N PRO A 640 -19.95 14.17 33.89
CA PRO A 640 -20.52 13.64 35.13
C PRO A 640 -21.98 13.16 35.05
N GLN A 641 -22.53 12.93 33.85
CA GLN A 641 -23.86 12.35 33.70
C GLN A 641 -23.86 10.84 33.99
N ARG A 642 -25.04 10.30 34.32
CA ARG A 642 -25.32 8.86 34.47
C ARG A 642 -26.58 8.48 33.70
N ALA A 643 -26.65 7.23 33.25
CA ALA A 643 -27.89 6.68 32.70
C ALA A 643 -28.95 6.54 33.81
N ILE A 644 -30.20 6.90 33.49
CA ILE A 644 -31.37 6.74 34.35
C ILE A 644 -32.51 6.15 33.50
N TYR A 645 -33.19 5.15 34.05
CA TYR A 645 -34.38 4.52 33.47
C TYR A 645 -35.61 5.42 33.65
N GLN A 646 -36.39 5.65 32.58
CA GLN A 646 -37.54 6.54 32.61
C GLN A 646 -38.85 5.78 32.89
N GLN A 647 -39.34 5.83 34.13
CA GLN A 647 -40.53 5.07 34.57
C GLN A 647 -41.88 5.51 33.97
N ASN A 648 -41.96 6.63 33.24
CA ASN A 648 -43.22 7.34 32.97
C ASN A 648 -43.73 7.30 31.52
N CYS A 649 -43.10 6.53 30.63
CA CYS A 649 -43.59 6.35 29.26
C CYS A 649 -44.55 5.14 29.17
N SER A 650 -45.70 5.32 28.52
CA SER A 650 -46.73 4.28 28.42
C SER A 650 -46.34 3.15 27.48
N VAL A 651 -46.46 1.91 27.97
CA VAL A 651 -46.07 0.64 27.34
C VAL A 651 -46.40 0.54 25.84
N GLN A 652 -45.39 0.72 24.98
CA GLN A 652 -45.23 -0.07 23.76
C GLN A 652 -43.83 0.03 23.11
N GLU A 653 -43.06 1.09 23.39
CA GLU A 653 -41.67 1.21 22.94
C GLU A 653 -40.67 0.67 23.97
N THR A 654 -39.44 0.42 23.53
CA THR A 654 -38.37 -0.25 24.27
C THR A 654 -37.87 0.52 25.50
N GLU A 655 -37.11 -0.17 26.35
CA GLU A 655 -36.59 0.28 27.64
C GLU A 655 -35.86 1.64 27.51
N SER A 656 -36.54 2.73 27.85
CA SER A 656 -36.06 4.08 27.56
C SER A 656 -35.14 4.61 28.66
N TYR A 657 -33.87 4.79 28.28
CA TYR A 657 -32.82 5.34 29.11
C TYR A 657 -32.49 6.77 28.70
N GLY A 658 -32.16 7.63 29.67
CA GLY A 658 -31.68 8.99 29.42
C GLY A 658 -30.50 9.36 30.31
N CYS A 659 -29.65 10.27 29.84
CA CYS A 659 -28.55 10.81 30.63
C CYS A 659 -29.01 11.95 31.53
N TRP A 660 -28.58 11.93 32.79
CA TRP A 660 -28.90 12.97 33.77
C TRP A 660 -27.69 13.32 34.63
N PHE A 661 -27.56 14.60 35.00
CA PHE A 661 -26.45 15.10 35.81
C PHE A 661 -26.57 14.67 37.27
N VAL A 662 -25.45 14.34 37.91
CA VAL A 662 -25.40 14.20 39.38
C VAL A 662 -25.26 15.59 40.01
N ASN A 663 -26.33 16.10 40.62
CA ASN A 663 -26.27 17.32 41.42
C ASN A 663 -25.65 17.01 42.79
N LYS A 664 -24.91 17.95 43.40
CA LYS A 664 -24.11 17.69 44.62
C LYS A 664 -24.91 17.62 45.92
N ASP A 665 -26.18 18.01 45.89
CA ASP A 665 -27.04 18.16 47.08
C ASP A 665 -28.06 17.00 47.21
N CYS A 666 -27.68 15.77 46.84
CA CYS A 666 -28.49 14.54 46.88
C CYS A 666 -27.65 13.32 47.30
#